data_AF-A0A2N6CGR4-F1
#
_entry.id   AF-A0A2N6CGR4-F1
#
_cell.length_a   1.000
_cell.length_b   1.000
_cell.length_c   1.000
_cell.angle_alpha   90.00
_cell.angle_beta   90.00
_cell.angle_gamma   90.00
#
_symmetry.space_group_name_H-M   'P 1'
#
loop_
_entity.id
_entity.type
_entity.pdbx_description
1 polymer ?
#
loop_
_entity_poly.entity_id
_entity_poly.type
_entity_poly.pdbx_seq_one_letter_code
_entity_poly.pdbx_strand_id
1 'polypeptide(L)'
;MAGDNELGIPKAIRTALASGNTERILETVGDLTAEDTRLLESVLGRDAVKGIKRKARRGRARALGKVVVTHGITGSELASVDTSGDEDKIWVNLFRLFNGRIDDLRMDPAGGSKMVVRVEGIRVEYLPLIVELSSRWDVLPFAYDWRENIDKSAARLDSAIADWAKGQPAHIVAHSMGGLVARRFIQHFGQRWNSMNDSEGKGTGGRLVMLGTPNHGSFAVTLMLSGAEKLLKWLAALDRRHDAKKLCEIIDSFHGSYQMLPSPLLSFGDDRHKLAKKANWGGLPVTQALLDLGLEFQKQISSVIDRERMIYVAGYDRKTPWRIQVDAGGKFKYQYTLNGDGRVPHELGLLEGVPTYWLNETHGALPRNTRLHSGIHELLQSGTTDALESRRPRSRAARDAEATWENAEDYYVLSAKERETLRSIGTRNRAARPDDIQENLALLESGLLGDYLGGTPSRTHGPRGRVTPSAGRTSASAKGASRKLRIEVHCGDITRVEADVCAAGHYIGVEPQNAELALDCVVSGIKRSELSDTSPLAITGLTRRGAIKGELGEVHFYPFAGDHHRRRLAAIAGMGLMGSFGRRQLVRLAESLASQSGSLPDAESLCMVVIGSGVGGLRTRVAVEAILEGVLNAICDCDATSCIKTLIFVELHFGKALEVQEILKTHSKTLNGRTDRVQLELGRRPRRGGGARLGPDFALALALSGLSLATGKHGRPEDRQAVATIVDSLGLPGRFKEQVTEEIAKLSEAATEGEKRIAPSELARKLRLELRRRDRAPRDIPTRLSVSWDGNNVVVAALTDVAVVPERASGVQKSIVDEAVRRMVDPAIETIADLGRRVNFLLLPRDFRDIVRLTNGPVVLEVDREMAKVHWEMIAQDATRGTDGKALGLSVQVARQLRTAYSTVPAAELPRKGSLTALVIGDPGDPALGHDLPGARREAMEVAAFLESCGVNVTLMIGAPGSPSEQFKGEAVPSASMFDVLGALMDGGYDVLHYAGHGDFDAKDPSGRSGWQFKGGLLTARELERVDLAPRLVVANACLSGLISNKLAGARATQCLDADLLPGLADEFFRRGVRNYVGTAWEVDDLGAIEFSRTLYTSLLMRGDTLGAAMLAARRALKEQEQRFDALWAAYQHYGSPGFTLPSSSSDAANAAAASTKRPSTKRGRKETTPIATPTAQRRKSSQPKSKRTARKKK
;
A
#
# COMPACT_ATOMS: atom_id res chain seq x y z
N MET A 1 42.49 9.32 9.56
CA MET A 1 42.52 8.43 8.38
C MET A 1 41.16 7.71 8.17
N ALA A 2 40.04 8.42 8.20
CA ALA A 2 38.70 7.83 8.01
C ALA A 2 37.86 8.71 7.07
N GLY A 3 38.44 9.08 5.92
CA GLY A 3 37.88 10.11 5.02
C GLY A 3 37.52 9.63 3.61
N ASP A 4 37.55 8.32 3.31
CA ASP A 4 37.56 7.86 1.91
C ASP A 4 36.36 7.00 1.48
N ASN A 5 35.62 6.43 2.43
CA ASN A 5 34.32 5.81 2.17
C ASN A 5 33.26 6.89 2.42
N GLU A 6 32.90 7.72 1.44
CA GLU A 6 32.00 8.87 1.71
C GLU A 6 30.60 8.86 1.04
N LEU A 7 30.22 8.00 0.08
CA LEU A 7 29.05 8.35 -0.79
C LEU A 7 28.03 7.24 -1.12
N GLY A 8 27.91 6.14 -0.38
CA GLY A 8 26.88 5.14 -0.73
C GLY A 8 27.02 4.50 -2.12
N ILE A 9 28.13 4.77 -2.81
CA ILE A 9 28.50 4.31 -4.15
C ILE A 9 29.94 3.79 -4.03
N PRO A 10 30.25 2.60 -4.57
CA PRO A 10 31.61 2.04 -4.55
C PRO A 10 32.65 3.02 -5.08
N LYS A 11 33.75 3.23 -4.33
CA LYS A 11 34.86 4.12 -4.76
C LYS A 11 35.41 3.71 -6.13
N ALA A 12 35.47 2.41 -6.39
CA ALA A 12 35.89 1.86 -7.68
C ALA A 12 34.98 2.33 -8.83
N ILE A 13 33.65 2.28 -8.64
CA ILE A 13 32.67 2.73 -9.65
C ILE A 13 32.80 4.24 -9.90
N ARG A 14 32.94 5.05 -8.84
CA ARG A 14 33.14 6.49 -9.00
C ARG A 14 34.41 6.80 -9.80
N THR A 15 35.52 6.15 -9.45
CA THR A 15 36.81 6.31 -10.14
C THR A 15 36.73 5.87 -11.60
N ALA A 16 35.98 4.81 -11.89
CA ALA A 16 35.76 4.34 -13.24
C ALA A 16 34.93 5.34 -14.06
N LEU A 17 33.83 5.86 -13.51
CA LEU A 17 33.01 6.90 -14.15
C LEU A 17 33.78 8.21 -14.36
N ALA A 18 34.63 8.58 -13.41
CA ALA A 18 35.52 9.74 -13.48
C ALA A 18 36.52 9.66 -14.64
N SER A 19 36.99 8.45 -14.93
CA SER A 19 37.95 8.25 -16.02
C SER A 19 37.35 8.46 -17.41
N GLY A 20 36.01 8.44 -17.54
CA GLY A 20 35.33 8.44 -18.84
C GLY A 20 35.65 7.20 -19.70
N ASN A 21 36.39 6.22 -19.18
CA ASN A 21 36.79 5.02 -19.91
C ASN A 21 35.78 3.90 -19.69
N THR A 22 35.03 3.60 -20.75
CA THR A 22 33.99 2.56 -20.74
C THR A 22 34.51 1.15 -20.44
N GLU A 23 35.71 0.79 -20.88
CA GLU A 23 36.28 -0.54 -20.60
C GLU A 23 36.54 -0.69 -19.10
N ARG A 24 37.16 0.34 -18.49
CA ARG A 24 37.36 0.39 -17.05
C ARG A 24 36.04 0.36 -16.27
N ILE A 25 34.98 1.00 -16.77
CA ILE A 25 33.63 0.94 -16.17
C ILE A 25 33.09 -0.50 -16.21
N LEU A 26 33.16 -1.18 -17.35
CA LEU A 26 32.65 -2.54 -17.50
C LEU A 26 33.41 -3.55 -16.64
N GLU A 27 34.75 -3.49 -16.64
CA GLU A 27 35.60 -4.32 -15.79
C GLU A 27 35.23 -4.14 -14.32
N THR A 28 35.16 -2.88 -13.87
CA THR A 28 34.81 -2.54 -12.49
C THR A 28 33.42 -3.08 -12.12
N VAL A 29 32.42 -2.96 -13.00
CA VAL A 29 31.07 -3.49 -12.77
C VAL A 29 31.05 -5.03 -12.71
N GLY A 30 31.83 -5.69 -13.58
CA GLY A 30 31.97 -7.14 -13.62
C GLY A 30 32.53 -7.73 -12.32
N ASP A 31 33.50 -7.01 -11.74
CA ASP A 31 34.35 -7.46 -10.63
C ASP A 31 33.99 -6.84 -9.27
N LEU A 32 32.81 -6.22 -9.17
CA LEU A 32 32.31 -5.69 -7.90
C LEU A 32 32.28 -6.76 -6.80
N THR A 33 32.87 -6.42 -5.66
CA THR A 33 32.80 -7.21 -4.42
C THR A 33 31.34 -7.35 -3.95
N ALA A 34 31.07 -8.28 -3.03
CA ALA A 34 29.73 -8.45 -2.47
C ALA A 34 29.26 -7.23 -1.66
N GLU A 35 30.20 -6.46 -1.10
CA GLU A 35 29.93 -5.21 -0.40
C GLU A 35 29.61 -4.09 -1.39
N ASP A 36 30.47 -3.89 -2.40
CA ASP A 36 30.25 -2.88 -3.43
C ASP A 36 28.97 -3.15 -4.25
N THR A 37 28.64 -4.42 -4.47
CA THR A 37 27.39 -4.81 -5.10
C THR A 37 26.20 -4.36 -4.26
N ARG A 38 26.20 -4.61 -2.95
CA ARG A 38 25.12 -4.16 -2.04
C ARG A 38 25.00 -2.64 -2.01
N LEU A 39 26.14 -1.95 -2.01
CA LEU A 39 26.20 -0.50 -2.05
C LEU A 39 25.59 0.05 -3.33
N LEU A 40 25.95 -0.52 -4.50
CA LEU A 40 25.36 -0.15 -5.78
C LEU A 40 23.86 -0.54 -5.88
N GLU A 41 23.45 -1.65 -5.27
CA GLU A 41 22.03 -2.07 -5.20
C GLU A 41 21.18 -1.07 -4.40
N SER A 42 21.76 -0.40 -3.39
CA SER A 42 21.06 0.63 -2.62
C SER A 42 20.70 1.87 -3.45
N VAL A 43 21.50 2.18 -4.48
CA VAL A 43 21.32 3.34 -5.36
C VAL A 43 20.52 2.98 -6.62
N LEU A 44 20.88 1.88 -7.27
CA LEU A 44 20.31 1.50 -8.57
C LEU A 44 19.14 0.50 -8.47
N GLY A 45 18.97 -0.15 -7.31
CA GLY A 45 18.04 -1.27 -7.15
C GLY A 45 18.63 -2.61 -7.59
N ARG A 46 18.22 -3.68 -6.91
CA ARG A 46 18.78 -5.03 -7.11
C ARG A 46 18.68 -5.54 -8.55
N ASP A 47 17.52 -5.37 -9.18
CA ASP A 47 17.29 -5.89 -10.54
C ASP A 47 18.16 -5.16 -11.59
N ALA A 48 18.33 -3.84 -11.43
CA ALA A 48 19.19 -3.05 -12.31
C ALA A 48 20.66 -3.48 -12.16
N VAL A 49 21.15 -3.65 -10.92
CA VAL A 49 22.53 -4.10 -10.67
C VAL A 49 22.78 -5.50 -11.23
N LYS A 50 21.86 -6.44 -11.02
CA LYS A 50 21.96 -7.78 -11.60
C LYS A 50 21.99 -7.72 -13.13
N GLY A 51 21.18 -6.85 -13.74
CA GLY A 51 21.14 -6.60 -15.18
C GLY A 51 22.47 -6.09 -15.73
N ILE A 52 23.04 -5.04 -15.13
CA ILE A 52 24.31 -4.44 -15.58
C ILE A 52 25.50 -5.38 -15.34
N LYS A 53 25.55 -6.11 -14.21
CA LYS A 53 26.64 -7.09 -13.95
C LYS A 53 26.64 -8.21 -14.97
N ARG A 54 25.45 -8.72 -15.33
CA ARG A 54 25.30 -9.75 -16.36
C ARG A 54 25.78 -9.25 -17.72
N LYS A 55 25.47 -8.02 -18.09
CA LYS A 55 25.89 -7.42 -19.37
C LYS A 55 27.39 -7.13 -19.39
N ALA A 56 27.94 -6.58 -18.32
CA ALA A 56 29.38 -6.33 -18.18
C ALA A 56 30.23 -7.61 -18.31
N ARG A 57 29.77 -8.73 -17.71
CA ARG A 57 30.49 -10.02 -17.76
C ARG A 57 30.43 -10.77 -19.09
N ARG A 58 29.50 -10.41 -19.99
CA ARG A 58 29.33 -11.12 -21.27
C ARG A 58 30.43 -10.82 -22.29
N GLY A 59 31.36 -9.90 -21.98
CA GLY A 59 32.39 -9.45 -22.90
C GLY A 59 31.82 -8.54 -24.01
N ARG A 60 32.70 -7.75 -24.63
CA ARG A 60 32.33 -6.80 -25.67
C ARG A 60 32.24 -7.50 -27.02
N ALA A 61 31.04 -7.55 -27.63
CA ALA A 61 30.91 -7.89 -29.04
C ALA A 61 31.57 -6.79 -29.91
N ARG A 62 31.87 -7.07 -31.18
CA ARG A 62 32.37 -6.03 -32.10
C ARG A 62 31.38 -4.85 -32.11
N ALA A 63 31.86 -3.66 -31.75
CA ALA A 63 31.01 -2.47 -31.68
C ALA A 63 30.46 -2.10 -33.06
N LEU A 64 29.18 -1.74 -33.10
CA LEU A 64 28.48 -1.29 -34.31
C LEU A 64 28.94 0.10 -34.74
N GLY A 65 29.32 0.94 -33.79
CA GLY A 65 29.73 2.31 -34.00
C GLY A 65 30.02 2.99 -32.66
N LYS A 66 30.07 4.32 -32.68
CA LYS A 66 30.40 5.15 -31.51
C LYS A 66 29.16 5.89 -31.00
N VAL A 67 29.02 6.02 -29.68
CA VAL A 67 27.93 6.75 -29.03
C VAL A 67 28.46 7.59 -27.87
N VAL A 68 28.13 8.87 -27.85
CA VAL A 68 28.34 9.74 -26.68
C VAL A 68 27.10 9.67 -25.78
N VAL A 69 27.30 9.54 -24.47
CA VAL A 69 26.22 9.66 -23.47
C VAL A 69 26.47 10.90 -22.64
N THR A 70 25.51 11.84 -22.60
CA THR A 70 25.64 13.07 -21.81
C THR A 70 24.46 13.34 -20.88
N HIS A 71 24.73 14.01 -19.76
CA HIS A 71 23.83 14.16 -18.64
C HIS A 71 23.03 15.47 -18.63
N GLY A 72 22.02 15.51 -17.77
CA GLY A 72 21.18 16.69 -17.51
C GLY A 72 21.77 17.62 -16.45
N ILE A 73 21.00 18.63 -16.04
CA ILE A 73 21.39 19.50 -14.94
C ILE A 73 21.68 18.67 -13.68
N THR A 74 22.74 18.98 -12.94
CA THR A 74 23.23 18.23 -11.76
C THR A 74 23.77 16.81 -11.99
N GLY A 75 23.85 16.36 -13.26
CA GLY A 75 24.19 14.98 -13.63
C GLY A 75 25.69 14.60 -13.62
N SER A 76 26.57 15.52 -13.24
CA SER A 76 28.00 15.28 -12.99
C SER A 76 28.38 15.64 -11.56
N GLU A 77 29.44 14.99 -11.07
CA GLU A 77 30.07 15.33 -9.80
C GLU A 77 31.04 16.51 -9.98
N LEU A 78 31.08 17.43 -9.00
CA LEU A 78 31.95 18.60 -9.02
C LEU A 78 32.83 18.67 -7.78
N ALA A 79 34.11 19.02 -7.94
CA ALA A 79 35.06 19.27 -6.87
C ALA A 79 35.66 20.68 -6.98
N SER A 80 35.88 21.37 -5.86
CA SER A 80 36.71 22.58 -5.86
C SER A 80 38.17 22.20 -5.74
N VAL A 81 39.04 22.96 -6.36
CA VAL A 81 40.49 22.89 -6.17
C VAL A 81 40.94 24.15 -5.45
N ASP A 82 41.65 23.99 -4.35
CA ASP A 82 42.20 25.12 -3.60
C ASP A 82 43.53 25.63 -4.19
N THR A 83 44.10 26.68 -3.58
CA THR A 83 45.35 27.30 -4.03
C THR A 83 46.58 26.40 -3.87
N SER A 84 46.49 25.34 -3.08
CA SER A 84 47.52 24.30 -2.91
C SER A 84 47.40 23.18 -3.96
N GLY A 85 46.32 23.16 -4.74
CA GLY A 85 46.02 22.08 -5.68
C GLY A 85 45.26 20.91 -5.06
N ASP A 86 44.83 21.01 -3.80
CA ASP A 86 44.07 19.96 -3.14
C ASP A 86 42.62 19.99 -3.61
N GLU A 87 42.12 18.81 -4.00
CA GLU A 87 40.78 18.64 -4.55
C GLU A 87 39.78 18.26 -3.46
N ASP A 88 38.69 19.01 -3.40
CA ASP A 88 37.67 18.85 -2.40
C ASP A 88 36.28 18.78 -3.06
N LYS A 89 35.77 17.55 -3.29
CA LYS A 89 34.41 17.27 -3.82
C LYS A 89 33.31 18.09 -3.15
N ILE A 90 32.46 18.78 -3.90
CA ILE A 90 31.36 19.59 -3.36
C ILE A 90 29.99 19.04 -3.77
N TRP A 91 29.82 18.65 -5.04
CA TRP A 91 28.53 18.20 -5.57
C TRP A 91 28.55 16.71 -5.95
N VAL A 92 27.66 15.85 -5.44
CA VAL A 92 26.83 16.04 -4.24
C VAL A 92 27.56 15.44 -3.05
N ASN A 93 27.93 16.27 -2.08
CA ASN A 93 28.41 15.82 -0.78
C ASN A 93 27.62 16.58 0.30
N LEU A 94 26.59 15.93 0.86
CA LEU A 94 25.70 16.58 1.82
C LEU A 94 26.41 17.08 3.08
N PHE A 95 27.45 16.38 3.55
CA PHE A 95 28.22 16.81 4.71
C PHE A 95 28.94 18.15 4.45
N ARG A 96 29.47 18.33 3.24
CA ARG A 96 30.16 19.57 2.85
C ARG A 96 29.17 20.68 2.54
N LEU A 97 28.09 20.37 1.84
CA LEU A 97 26.99 21.31 1.58
C LEU A 97 26.40 21.83 2.91
N PHE A 98 26.21 20.94 3.89
CA PHE A 98 25.76 21.28 5.25
C PHE A 98 26.71 22.21 6.01
N ASN A 99 28.02 22.05 5.82
CA ASN A 99 29.04 22.90 6.43
C ASN A 99 29.24 24.23 5.68
N GLY A 100 28.32 24.59 4.77
CA GLY A 100 28.32 25.83 4.01
C GLY A 100 29.32 25.87 2.86
N ARG A 101 29.80 24.72 2.37
CA ARG A 101 30.68 24.70 1.17
C ARG A 101 29.94 24.90 -0.15
N ILE A 102 28.62 25.05 -0.13
CA ILE A 102 27.85 25.41 -1.32
C ILE A 102 28.25 26.80 -1.86
N ASP A 103 28.80 27.70 -1.03
CA ASP A 103 29.35 29.00 -1.51
C ASP A 103 30.53 28.81 -2.48
N ASP A 104 31.23 27.67 -2.42
CA ASP A 104 32.32 27.36 -3.34
C ASP A 104 31.81 27.07 -4.76
N LEU A 105 30.50 26.75 -4.90
CA LEU A 105 29.86 26.62 -6.21
C LEU A 105 29.46 27.97 -6.82
N ARG A 106 29.56 29.07 -6.08
CA ARG A 106 29.12 30.39 -6.54
C ARG A 106 29.94 30.85 -7.75
N MET A 107 29.24 31.35 -8.75
CA MET A 107 29.83 31.96 -9.94
C MET A 107 29.81 33.49 -9.83
N ASP A 108 30.79 34.13 -10.47
CA ASP A 108 30.77 35.57 -10.69
C ASP A 108 29.88 35.93 -11.90
N PRO A 109 29.50 37.22 -12.06
CA PRO A 109 28.65 37.64 -13.18
C PRO A 109 29.25 37.44 -14.58
N ALA A 110 30.57 37.27 -14.70
CA ALA A 110 31.24 36.99 -15.96
C ALA A 110 31.26 35.48 -16.28
N GLY A 111 30.76 34.63 -15.38
CA GLY A 111 30.72 33.18 -15.52
C GLY A 111 32.04 32.51 -15.14
N GLY A 112 32.87 33.17 -14.34
CA GLY A 112 33.98 32.57 -13.60
C GLY A 112 33.50 31.97 -12.27
N SER A 113 34.29 31.08 -11.68
CA SER A 113 34.03 30.54 -10.33
C SER A 113 35.01 31.16 -9.34
N LYS A 114 34.56 31.42 -8.11
CA LYS A 114 35.41 31.95 -7.02
C LYS A 114 36.57 31.01 -6.69
N MET A 115 36.36 29.70 -6.86
CA MET A 115 37.37 28.66 -6.78
C MET A 115 37.44 27.91 -8.11
N VAL A 116 38.59 27.28 -8.41
CA VAL A 116 38.67 26.38 -9.56
C VAL A 116 37.74 25.20 -9.30
N VAL A 117 36.81 24.92 -10.22
CA VAL A 117 35.90 23.77 -10.11
C VAL A 117 36.22 22.75 -11.20
N ARG A 118 36.42 21.52 -10.79
CA ARG A 118 36.72 20.36 -11.64
C ARG A 118 35.50 19.46 -11.75
N VAL A 119 35.29 18.91 -12.94
CA VAL A 119 34.28 17.87 -13.21
C VAL A 119 34.89 16.51 -12.92
N GLU A 120 34.29 15.79 -11.98
CA GLU A 120 34.77 14.49 -11.48
C GLU A 120 34.17 13.29 -12.22
N GLY A 121 33.23 13.51 -13.15
CA GLY A 121 32.63 12.44 -13.96
C GLY A 121 31.10 12.43 -13.96
N ILE A 122 30.52 11.59 -14.81
CA ILE A 122 29.07 11.40 -14.90
C ILE A 122 28.56 10.58 -13.71
N ARG A 123 27.38 10.91 -13.17
CA ARG A 123 26.86 10.21 -11.99
C ARG A 123 26.42 8.78 -12.30
N VAL A 124 26.37 7.96 -11.24
CA VAL A 124 26.08 6.52 -11.29
C VAL A 124 24.68 6.18 -11.84
N GLU A 125 23.73 7.10 -11.78
CA GLU A 125 22.36 6.93 -12.30
C GLU A 125 22.34 6.69 -13.82
N TYR A 126 23.38 7.11 -14.54
CA TYR A 126 23.56 6.86 -15.96
C TYR A 126 24.20 5.50 -16.27
N LEU A 127 24.72 4.80 -15.26
CA LEU A 127 25.41 3.52 -15.43
C LEU A 127 24.56 2.46 -16.16
N PRO A 128 23.25 2.30 -15.90
CA PRO A 128 22.42 1.37 -16.66
C PRO A 128 22.37 1.67 -18.16
N LEU A 129 22.28 2.94 -18.55
CA LEU A 129 22.28 3.35 -19.96
C LEU A 129 23.65 3.14 -20.60
N ILE A 130 24.72 3.52 -19.91
CA ILE A 130 26.10 3.35 -20.38
C ILE A 130 26.36 1.86 -20.61
N VAL A 131 26.11 1.00 -19.61
CA VAL A 131 26.33 -0.45 -19.74
C VAL A 131 25.44 -1.06 -20.81
N GLU A 132 24.21 -0.56 -20.99
CA GLU A 132 23.37 -1.06 -22.08
C GLU A 132 23.97 -0.73 -23.45
N LEU A 133 24.31 0.53 -23.69
CA LEU A 133 24.90 0.96 -24.95
C LEU A 133 26.23 0.23 -25.21
N SER A 134 27.05 0.03 -24.19
CA SER A 134 28.33 -0.67 -24.32
C SER A 134 28.21 -2.14 -24.73
N SER A 135 27.00 -2.73 -24.68
CA SER A 135 26.76 -4.08 -25.20
C SER A 135 26.88 -4.17 -26.73
N ARG A 136 26.70 -3.04 -27.44
CA ARG A 136 26.70 -2.97 -28.91
C ARG A 136 27.50 -1.79 -29.48
N TRP A 137 27.91 -0.84 -28.66
CA TRP A 137 28.52 0.42 -29.10
C TRP A 137 29.82 0.70 -28.35
N ASP A 138 30.70 1.49 -28.97
CA ASP A 138 31.78 2.16 -28.26
C ASP A 138 31.24 3.43 -27.60
N VAL A 139 31.28 3.50 -26.27
CA VAL A 139 30.58 4.55 -25.52
C VAL A 139 31.58 5.55 -24.94
N LEU A 140 31.28 6.85 -25.10
CA LEU A 140 31.93 7.94 -24.39
C LEU A 140 30.95 8.57 -23.38
N PRO A 141 31.08 8.30 -22.08
CA PRO A 141 30.37 9.04 -21.05
C PRO A 141 30.97 10.46 -20.94
N PHE A 142 30.20 11.47 -21.36
CA PHE A 142 30.63 12.86 -21.37
C PHE A 142 30.00 13.64 -20.21
N ALA A 143 30.85 14.09 -19.29
CA ALA A 143 30.49 14.93 -18.16
C ALA A 143 30.97 16.38 -18.36
N TYR A 144 30.18 17.34 -17.91
CA TYR A 144 30.48 18.77 -18.02
C TYR A 144 29.98 19.53 -16.79
N ASP A 145 30.44 20.78 -16.62
CA ASP A 145 29.95 21.66 -15.55
C ASP A 145 28.59 22.24 -15.95
N TRP A 146 27.54 21.78 -15.26
CA TRP A 146 26.16 22.14 -15.53
C TRP A 146 25.77 23.54 -15.04
N ARG A 147 26.66 24.25 -14.32
CA ARG A 147 26.43 25.63 -13.86
C ARG A 147 26.78 26.66 -14.93
N GLU A 148 27.77 26.33 -15.75
CA GLU A 148 28.30 27.23 -16.76
C GLU A 148 27.35 27.46 -17.94
N ASN A 149 27.71 28.42 -18.79
CA ASN A 149 27.04 28.64 -20.07
C ASN A 149 27.11 27.36 -20.94
N ILE A 150 25.96 26.92 -21.45
CA ILE A 150 25.79 25.72 -22.28
C ILE A 150 26.72 25.72 -23.50
N ASP A 151 27.07 26.89 -24.05
CA ASP A 151 28.00 26.99 -25.20
C ASP A 151 29.42 26.55 -24.84
N LYS A 152 29.88 26.80 -23.61
CA LYS A 152 31.17 26.29 -23.12
C LYS A 152 31.14 24.77 -23.05
N SER A 153 30.03 24.20 -22.56
CA SER A 153 29.84 22.75 -22.49
C SER A 153 29.75 22.11 -23.87
N ALA A 154 29.15 22.79 -24.85
CA ALA A 154 29.11 22.36 -26.25
C ALA A 154 30.50 22.34 -26.90
N ALA A 155 31.34 23.35 -26.62
CA ALA A 155 32.72 23.38 -27.10
C ALA A 155 33.58 22.24 -26.49
N ARG A 156 33.39 21.95 -25.20
CA ARG A 156 34.03 20.79 -24.55
C ARG A 156 33.55 19.46 -25.13
N LEU A 157 32.27 19.37 -25.51
CA LEU A 157 31.72 18.20 -26.18
C LEU A 157 32.38 17.98 -27.55
N ASP A 158 32.56 19.05 -28.36
CA ASP A 158 33.29 18.95 -29.63
C ASP A 158 34.73 18.43 -29.43
N SER A 159 35.46 19.00 -28.47
CA SER A 159 36.84 18.59 -28.17
C SER A 159 36.90 17.11 -27.76
N ALA A 160 36.00 16.68 -26.86
CA ALA A 160 35.94 15.29 -26.42
C ALA A 160 35.59 14.32 -27.57
N ILE A 161 34.68 14.71 -28.46
CA ILE A 161 34.33 13.91 -29.65
C ILE A 161 35.53 13.85 -30.61
N ALA A 162 36.21 14.97 -30.85
CA ALA A 162 37.36 15.03 -31.74
C ALA A 162 38.46 14.06 -31.31
N ASP A 163 38.80 14.09 -30.03
CA ASP A 163 39.88 13.26 -29.45
C ASP A 163 39.52 11.77 -29.44
N TRP A 164 38.27 11.45 -29.08
CA TRP A 164 37.83 10.07 -28.88
C TRP A 164 37.35 9.38 -30.16
N ALA A 165 36.59 10.08 -31.01
CA ALA A 165 36.06 9.52 -32.24
C ALA A 165 37.09 9.50 -33.36
N LYS A 166 38.09 10.40 -33.34
CA LYS A 166 39.16 10.51 -34.35
C LYS A 166 38.63 10.51 -35.79
N GLY A 167 37.50 11.19 -36.01
CA GLY A 167 36.82 11.29 -37.31
C GLY A 167 35.91 10.13 -37.69
N GLN A 168 35.71 9.12 -36.83
CA GLN A 168 34.75 8.04 -37.07
C GLN A 168 33.30 8.52 -36.82
N PRO A 169 32.29 7.94 -37.51
CA PRO A 169 30.88 8.22 -37.25
C PRO A 169 30.50 7.98 -35.79
N ALA A 170 29.69 8.86 -35.22
CA ALA A 170 29.25 8.75 -33.84
C ALA A 170 27.83 9.29 -33.62
N HIS A 171 27.07 8.68 -32.72
CA HIS A 171 25.78 9.17 -32.23
C HIS A 171 25.91 9.91 -30.90
N ILE A 172 24.84 10.59 -30.49
CA ILE A 172 24.70 11.23 -29.18
C ILE A 172 23.40 10.78 -28.54
N VAL A 173 23.45 10.31 -27.29
CA VAL A 173 22.30 10.09 -26.41
C VAL A 173 22.40 11.10 -25.27
N ALA A 174 21.41 11.98 -25.17
CA ALA A 174 21.47 13.14 -24.29
C ALA A 174 20.23 13.23 -23.40
N HIS A 175 20.43 13.34 -22.08
CA HIS A 175 19.35 13.51 -21.12
C HIS A 175 19.16 14.98 -20.74
N SER A 176 17.92 15.47 -20.73
CA SER A 176 17.54 16.77 -20.18
C SER A 176 18.42 17.91 -20.74
N MET A 177 19.08 18.71 -19.90
CA MET A 177 19.99 19.79 -20.32
C MET A 177 21.09 19.35 -21.30
N GLY A 178 21.55 18.10 -21.23
CA GLY A 178 22.53 17.55 -22.16
C GLY A 178 22.04 17.57 -23.61
N GLY A 179 20.73 17.49 -23.84
CA GLY A 179 20.16 17.64 -25.18
C GLY A 179 20.31 19.06 -25.72
N LEU A 180 20.27 20.08 -24.86
CA LEU A 180 20.55 21.46 -25.23
C LEU A 180 22.04 21.64 -25.55
N VAL A 181 22.93 21.03 -24.74
CA VAL A 181 24.38 20.99 -25.03
C VAL A 181 24.64 20.35 -26.40
N ALA A 182 24.01 19.21 -26.69
CA ALA A 182 24.15 18.53 -27.98
C ALA A 182 23.62 19.38 -29.14
N ARG A 183 22.47 20.04 -28.99
CA ARG A 183 21.92 20.94 -30.02
C ARG A 183 22.80 22.17 -30.25
N ARG A 184 23.39 22.75 -29.21
CA ARG A 184 24.37 23.85 -29.35
C ARG A 184 25.67 23.38 -29.98
N PHE A 185 26.11 22.17 -29.66
CA PHE A 185 27.23 21.54 -30.36
C PHE A 185 26.96 21.43 -31.86
N ILE A 186 25.77 20.97 -32.25
CA ILE A 186 25.37 20.89 -33.66
C ILE A 186 25.37 22.28 -34.34
N GLN A 187 24.87 23.31 -33.65
CA GLN A 187 24.83 24.67 -34.19
C GLN A 187 26.21 25.32 -34.37
N HIS A 188 27.11 25.16 -33.40
CA HIS A 188 28.43 25.80 -33.42
C HIS A 188 29.49 24.98 -34.18
N PHE A 189 29.36 23.65 -34.18
CA PHE A 189 30.35 22.72 -34.71
C PHE A 189 29.74 21.84 -35.82
N GLY A 190 29.00 22.45 -36.74
CA GLY A 190 28.32 21.75 -37.84
C GLY A 190 29.25 20.88 -38.69
N GLN A 191 30.50 21.30 -38.91
CA GLN A 191 31.49 20.47 -39.61
C GLN A 191 31.76 19.14 -38.88
N ARG A 192 31.91 19.18 -37.55
CA ARG A 192 32.07 17.97 -36.73
C ARG A 192 30.81 17.11 -36.80
N TRP A 193 29.63 17.71 -36.62
CA TRP A 193 28.35 17.00 -36.69
C TRP A 193 28.11 16.30 -38.04
N ASN A 194 28.53 16.93 -39.14
CA ASN A 194 28.48 16.35 -40.48
C ASN A 194 29.47 15.18 -40.60
N SER A 195 30.70 15.32 -40.07
CA SER A 195 31.69 14.24 -40.05
C SER A 195 31.28 13.02 -39.21
N MET A 196 30.42 13.22 -38.22
CA MET A 196 29.86 12.15 -37.40
C MET A 196 28.79 11.33 -38.12
N ASN A 197 28.31 11.79 -39.29
CA ASN A 197 27.32 11.07 -40.06
C ASN A 197 27.93 9.84 -40.74
N ASP A 198 27.17 8.75 -40.74
CA ASP A 198 27.56 7.54 -41.44
C ASP A 198 27.20 7.65 -42.93
N SER A 199 28.18 8.04 -43.75
CA SER A 199 28.01 8.18 -45.20
C SER A 199 27.71 6.86 -45.92
N GLU A 200 27.98 5.71 -45.29
CA GLU A 200 27.76 4.38 -45.87
C GLU A 200 26.36 3.81 -45.53
N GLY A 201 25.56 4.54 -44.74
CA GLY A 201 24.19 4.14 -44.39
C GLY A 201 24.10 2.91 -43.48
N LYS A 202 25.20 2.51 -42.82
CA LYS A 202 25.26 1.34 -41.93
C LYS A 202 24.67 1.60 -40.53
N GLY A 203 24.27 2.84 -40.25
CA GLY A 203 23.69 3.26 -38.98
C GLY A 203 24.70 3.29 -37.83
N THR A 204 25.94 3.66 -38.11
CA THR A 204 27.06 3.66 -37.15
C THR A 204 27.32 5.01 -36.47
N GLY A 205 26.72 6.08 -37.00
CA GLY A 205 26.83 7.43 -36.45
C GLY A 205 25.77 8.40 -37.00
N GLY A 206 25.74 9.59 -36.43
CA GLY A 206 25.00 10.73 -36.97
C GLY A 206 23.58 10.91 -36.45
N ARG A 207 23.20 10.33 -35.31
CA ARG A 207 21.87 10.57 -34.70
C ARG A 207 21.98 11.17 -33.30
N LEU A 208 21.04 12.04 -32.96
CA LEU A 208 20.84 12.58 -31.62
C LEU A 208 19.54 12.03 -31.02
N VAL A 209 19.65 11.23 -29.96
CA VAL A 209 18.50 10.78 -29.15
C VAL A 209 18.40 11.63 -27.89
N MET A 210 17.33 12.40 -27.79
CA MET A 210 17.02 13.30 -26.68
C MET A 210 16.04 12.64 -25.72
N LEU A 211 16.42 12.51 -24.45
CA LEU A 211 15.58 11.97 -23.38
C LEU A 211 15.05 13.15 -22.56
N GLY A 212 13.78 13.49 -22.73
CA GLY A 212 13.12 14.56 -21.95
C GLY A 212 13.75 15.94 -22.07
N THR A 213 14.45 16.27 -23.17
CA THR A 213 15.13 17.57 -23.34
C THR A 213 14.12 18.74 -23.27
N PRO A 214 14.37 19.78 -22.45
CA PRO A 214 13.54 20.99 -22.40
C PRO A 214 13.90 21.95 -23.54
N ASN A 215 13.54 21.57 -24.77
CA ASN A 215 13.92 22.27 -25.99
C ASN A 215 13.52 23.76 -26.04
N HIS A 216 12.46 24.12 -25.33
CA HIS A 216 11.98 25.50 -25.14
C HIS A 216 11.94 25.90 -23.66
N GLY A 217 12.79 25.29 -22.83
CA GLY A 217 12.91 25.57 -21.40
C GLY A 217 11.93 24.79 -20.51
N SER A 218 11.95 25.09 -19.22
CA SER A 218 11.10 24.44 -18.21
C SER A 218 10.82 25.34 -17.01
N PHE A 219 9.57 25.33 -16.55
CA PHE A 219 9.15 26.03 -15.33
C PHE A 219 9.75 25.42 -14.04
N ALA A 220 10.34 24.22 -14.11
CA ALA A 220 11.09 23.65 -12.99
C ALA A 220 12.27 24.55 -12.57
N VAL A 221 12.89 25.24 -13.53
CA VAL A 221 13.97 26.18 -13.24
C VAL A 221 13.45 27.49 -12.66
N THR A 222 12.25 27.94 -13.06
CA THR A 222 11.57 29.07 -12.41
C THR A 222 11.25 28.76 -10.93
N LEU A 223 10.79 27.55 -10.64
CA LEU A 223 10.60 27.07 -9.27
C LEU A 223 11.92 27.00 -8.48
N MET A 224 13.03 26.64 -9.14
CA MET A 224 14.37 26.63 -8.55
C MET A 224 14.83 28.04 -8.16
N LEU A 225 14.81 28.99 -9.10
CA LEU A 225 15.25 30.39 -8.88
C LEU A 225 14.35 31.16 -7.91
N SER A 226 13.12 30.70 -7.66
CA SER A 226 12.19 31.33 -6.72
C SER A 226 12.22 30.75 -5.30
N GLY A 227 13.08 29.76 -5.01
CA GLY A 227 13.09 29.13 -3.68
C GLY A 227 11.98 28.10 -3.45
N ALA A 228 11.15 27.84 -4.47
CA ALA A 228 9.97 26.98 -4.36
C ALA A 228 10.27 25.48 -4.54
N GLU A 229 11.41 25.16 -5.14
CA GLU A 229 11.81 23.79 -5.48
C GLU A 229 12.23 22.96 -4.25
N LYS A 230 11.97 21.65 -4.30
CA LYS A 230 12.25 20.69 -3.24
C LYS A 230 13.73 20.66 -2.83
N LEU A 231 14.66 20.53 -3.77
CA LEU A 231 16.11 20.52 -3.54
C LEU A 231 16.54 21.73 -2.70
N LEU A 232 16.04 22.92 -3.05
CA LEU A 232 16.40 24.15 -2.39
C LEU A 232 15.79 24.26 -0.99
N LYS A 233 14.54 23.83 -0.80
CA LYS A 233 13.92 23.76 0.54
C LYS A 233 14.67 22.79 1.45
N TRP A 234 15.16 21.67 0.92
CA TRP A 234 15.99 20.72 1.64
C TRP A 234 17.38 21.28 1.98
N LEU A 235 18.07 21.89 1.01
CA LEU A 235 19.36 22.52 1.23
C LEU A 235 19.25 23.65 2.27
N ALA A 236 18.19 24.46 2.22
CA ALA A 236 17.93 25.51 3.21
C ALA A 236 17.61 24.98 4.62
N ALA A 237 17.06 23.77 4.73
CA ALA A 237 16.84 23.12 6.01
C ALA A 237 18.10 22.42 6.56
N LEU A 238 19.09 22.15 5.71
CA LEU A 238 20.35 21.51 6.08
C LEU A 238 21.48 22.52 6.33
N ASP A 239 21.64 23.54 5.49
CA ASP A 239 22.76 24.48 5.60
C ASP A 239 22.69 25.28 6.91
N ARG A 240 23.71 25.12 7.75
CA ARG A 240 23.82 25.83 9.04
C ARG A 240 24.45 27.21 8.93
N ARG A 241 25.14 27.50 7.83
CA ARG A 241 25.88 28.75 7.63
C ARG A 241 25.09 29.75 6.80
N HIS A 242 24.25 29.29 5.89
CA HIS A 242 23.49 30.14 4.98
C HIS A 242 21.99 30.04 5.22
N ASP A 243 21.31 31.18 5.14
CA ASP A 243 19.85 31.21 5.10
C ASP A 243 19.34 30.93 3.66
N ALA A 244 18.03 30.71 3.53
CA ALA A 244 17.40 30.43 2.23
C ALA A 244 17.70 31.53 1.19
N LYS A 245 17.83 32.79 1.62
CA LYS A 245 18.16 33.92 0.76
C LYS A 245 19.58 33.78 0.18
N LYS A 246 20.56 33.45 1.03
CA LYS A 246 21.95 33.27 0.60
C LYS A 246 22.14 32.05 -0.30
N LEU A 247 21.38 30.98 -0.07
CA LEU A 247 21.35 29.82 -0.98
C LEU A 247 20.76 30.16 -2.35
N CYS A 248 19.69 30.97 -2.39
CA CYS A 248 19.16 31.50 -3.64
C CYS A 248 20.22 32.34 -4.37
N GLU A 249 20.98 33.20 -3.67
CA GLU A 249 22.06 33.99 -4.29
C GLU A 249 23.15 33.12 -4.96
N ILE A 250 23.41 31.93 -4.43
CA ILE A 250 24.39 31.00 -5.01
C ILE A 250 23.81 30.34 -6.26
N ILE A 251 22.60 29.79 -6.19
CA ILE A 251 21.97 29.11 -7.33
C ILE A 251 21.64 30.08 -8.46
N ASP A 252 21.22 31.30 -8.12
CA ASP A 252 20.95 32.39 -9.07
C ASP A 252 22.23 32.87 -9.79
N SER A 253 23.42 32.40 -9.41
CA SER A 253 24.65 32.67 -10.14
C SER A 253 24.91 31.71 -11.31
N PHE A 254 24.15 30.61 -11.44
CA PHE A 254 24.42 29.59 -12.46
C PHE A 254 23.84 29.99 -13.81
N HIS A 255 24.72 30.27 -14.78
CA HIS A 255 24.34 30.70 -16.13
C HIS A 255 23.46 29.68 -16.85
N GLY A 256 23.77 28.39 -16.73
CA GLY A 256 23.03 27.29 -17.38
C GLY A 256 21.55 27.26 -16.99
N SER A 257 21.23 27.61 -15.74
CA SER A 257 19.85 27.69 -15.23
C SER A 257 19.01 28.70 -16.03
N TYR A 258 19.55 29.89 -16.31
CA TYR A 258 18.82 30.92 -17.06
C TYR A 258 18.58 30.53 -18.52
N GLN A 259 19.51 29.78 -19.12
CA GLN A 259 19.38 29.26 -20.48
C GLN A 259 18.29 28.18 -20.60
N MET A 260 17.85 27.62 -19.49
CA MET A 260 16.73 26.67 -19.41
C MET A 260 15.39 27.30 -19.01
N LEU A 261 15.32 28.63 -18.83
CA LEU A 261 14.05 29.30 -18.55
C LEU A 261 13.05 29.09 -19.72
N PRO A 262 11.74 29.01 -19.43
CA PRO A 262 10.70 28.86 -20.46
C PRO A 262 10.82 29.93 -21.54
N SER A 263 10.85 29.49 -22.81
CA SER A 263 11.00 30.37 -23.95
C SER A 263 9.82 31.34 -24.05
N PRO A 264 10.06 32.66 -24.10
CA PRO A 264 9.00 33.63 -24.33
C PRO A 264 8.62 33.75 -25.82
N LEU A 265 9.32 33.02 -26.70
CA LEU A 265 9.02 32.99 -28.14
C LEU A 265 7.75 32.22 -28.46
N LEU A 266 7.32 31.34 -27.56
CA LEU A 266 6.07 30.62 -27.65
C LEU A 266 5.00 31.34 -26.82
N SER A 267 3.88 31.68 -27.44
CA SER A 267 2.76 32.33 -26.76
C SER A 267 1.62 31.34 -26.54
N PHE A 268 1.25 31.16 -25.27
CA PHE A 268 0.15 30.28 -24.87
C PHE A 268 -0.87 30.98 -23.95
N GLY A 269 -0.88 32.31 -23.95
CA GLY A 269 -1.78 33.11 -23.12
C GLY A 269 -1.42 33.16 -21.63
N ASP A 270 -0.14 32.97 -21.28
CA ASP A 270 0.36 33.04 -19.91
C ASP A 270 1.45 34.12 -19.73
N ASP A 271 1.94 34.28 -18.51
CA ASP A 271 2.86 35.35 -18.15
C ASP A 271 4.35 35.01 -18.35
N ARG A 272 4.71 33.95 -19.11
CA ARG A 272 6.12 33.54 -19.23
C ARG A 272 7.03 34.63 -19.80
N HIS A 273 6.51 35.48 -20.69
CA HIS A 273 7.23 36.63 -21.25
C HIS A 273 7.67 37.64 -20.16
N LYS A 274 6.94 37.71 -19.05
CA LYS A 274 7.28 38.56 -17.90
C LYS A 274 8.54 38.08 -17.17
N LEU A 275 8.91 36.80 -17.29
CA LEU A 275 10.11 36.24 -16.66
C LEU A 275 11.41 36.87 -17.21
N ALA A 276 11.40 37.47 -18.40
CA ALA A 276 12.56 38.14 -18.96
C ALA A 276 12.89 39.49 -18.27
N LYS A 277 12.06 39.99 -17.35
CA LYS A 277 12.24 41.30 -16.72
C LYS A 277 12.45 41.18 -15.22
N LYS A 278 13.55 41.76 -14.74
CA LYS A 278 13.94 41.75 -13.32
C LYS A 278 12.84 42.24 -12.37
N ALA A 279 12.08 43.26 -12.77
CA ALA A 279 10.99 43.82 -11.96
C ALA A 279 9.96 42.75 -11.53
N ASN A 280 9.71 41.74 -12.37
CA ASN A 280 8.73 40.69 -12.12
C ASN A 280 9.23 39.60 -11.15
N TRP A 281 10.52 39.60 -10.83
CA TRP A 281 11.12 38.70 -9.83
C TRP A 281 11.23 39.33 -8.44
N GLY A 282 10.84 40.61 -8.29
CA GLY A 282 10.85 41.30 -7.00
C GLY A 282 12.22 41.28 -6.32
N GLY A 283 12.22 40.97 -5.02
CA GLY A 283 13.43 40.94 -4.18
C GLY A 283 14.32 39.69 -4.32
N LEU A 284 14.00 38.76 -5.23
CA LEU A 284 14.83 37.58 -5.49
C LEU A 284 16.22 37.99 -6.05
N PRO A 285 17.29 37.19 -5.88
CA PRO A 285 18.65 37.60 -6.26
C PRO A 285 19.00 37.48 -7.76
N VAL A 286 18.04 37.22 -8.64
CA VAL A 286 18.25 37.21 -10.10
C VAL A 286 18.73 38.56 -10.65
N THR A 287 19.50 38.57 -11.74
CA THR A 287 19.98 39.80 -12.40
C THR A 287 19.41 39.93 -13.82
N GLN A 288 19.24 41.17 -14.30
CA GLN A 288 18.76 41.40 -15.67
C GLN A 288 19.73 40.83 -16.73
N ALA A 289 21.04 40.93 -16.50
CA ALA A 289 22.05 40.40 -17.40
C ALA A 289 21.92 38.88 -17.62
N LEU A 290 21.65 38.11 -16.55
CA LEU A 290 21.44 36.66 -16.66
C LEU A 290 20.09 36.30 -17.30
N LEU A 291 19.05 37.10 -17.06
CA LEU A 291 17.76 36.95 -17.77
C LEU A 291 17.92 37.22 -19.27
N ASP A 292 18.69 38.25 -19.64
CA ASP A 292 18.99 38.59 -21.03
C ASP A 292 19.82 37.49 -21.71
N LEU A 293 20.80 36.91 -20.98
CA LEU A 293 21.56 35.74 -21.43
C LEU A 293 20.63 34.55 -21.75
N GLY A 294 19.69 34.25 -20.87
CA GLY A 294 18.71 33.18 -21.06
C GLY A 294 17.80 33.45 -22.26
N LEU A 295 17.29 34.68 -22.39
CA LEU A 295 16.46 35.10 -23.52
C LEU A 295 17.20 34.97 -24.85
N GLU A 296 18.45 35.43 -24.89
CA GLU A 296 19.27 35.36 -26.09
C GLU A 296 19.58 33.91 -26.48
N PHE A 297 19.89 33.06 -25.51
CA PHE A 297 20.01 31.62 -25.74
C PHE A 297 18.74 31.01 -26.34
N GLN A 298 17.57 31.35 -25.82
CA GLN A 298 16.28 30.86 -26.34
C GLN A 298 16.04 31.27 -27.80
N LYS A 299 16.47 32.48 -28.20
CA LYS A 299 16.43 32.89 -29.62
C LYS A 299 17.39 32.07 -30.47
N GLN A 300 18.62 31.89 -30.02
CA GLN A 300 19.65 31.21 -30.80
C GLN A 300 19.38 29.70 -30.95
N ILE A 301 18.88 29.04 -29.90
CA ILE A 301 18.56 27.61 -29.94
C ILE A 301 17.20 27.31 -30.60
N SER A 302 16.41 28.33 -30.96
CA SER A 302 15.11 28.11 -31.61
C SER A 302 15.22 27.40 -32.96
N SER A 303 16.32 27.60 -33.68
CA SER A 303 16.58 26.88 -34.93
C SER A 303 16.93 25.42 -34.67
N VAL A 304 16.31 24.51 -35.43
CA VAL A 304 16.57 23.08 -35.37
C VAL A 304 17.31 22.66 -36.65
N ILE A 305 18.54 22.20 -36.50
CA ILE A 305 19.39 21.69 -37.58
C ILE A 305 19.20 20.17 -37.66
N ASP A 306 19.14 19.62 -38.88
CA ASP A 306 19.04 18.17 -39.15
C ASP A 306 17.95 17.45 -38.34
N ARG A 307 16.70 17.91 -38.46
CA ARG A 307 15.54 17.41 -37.70
C ARG A 307 15.34 15.90 -37.88
N GLU A 308 15.63 15.40 -39.08
CA GLU A 308 15.56 14.00 -39.49
C GLU A 308 16.60 13.10 -38.80
N ARG A 309 17.68 13.68 -38.27
CA ARG A 309 18.72 12.99 -37.50
C ARG A 309 18.48 13.08 -35.99
N MET A 310 17.40 13.74 -35.56
CA MET A 310 17.02 13.88 -34.15
C MET A 310 15.84 12.97 -33.79
N ILE A 311 15.84 12.47 -32.56
CA ILE A 311 14.76 11.66 -31.99
C ILE A 311 14.48 12.19 -30.59
N TYR A 312 13.21 12.33 -30.24
CA TYR A 312 12.78 12.72 -28.91
C TYR A 312 12.09 11.57 -28.20
N VAL A 313 12.46 11.32 -26.94
CA VAL A 313 11.78 10.36 -26.06
C VAL A 313 11.11 11.15 -24.93
N ALA A 314 9.78 11.19 -24.95
CA ALA A 314 8.94 11.97 -24.06
C ALA A 314 8.37 11.12 -22.92
N GLY A 315 8.62 11.54 -21.67
CA GLY A 315 7.88 11.04 -20.51
C GLY A 315 6.45 11.59 -20.47
N TYR A 316 5.48 10.84 -19.97
CA TYR A 316 4.08 11.29 -19.85
C TYR A 316 3.38 10.84 -18.55
N ASP A 317 2.19 11.42 -18.30
CA ASP A 317 1.30 11.15 -17.16
C ASP A 317 1.93 11.49 -15.80
N ARG A 318 2.73 12.56 -15.77
CA ARG A 318 3.30 13.16 -14.56
C ARG A 318 2.82 14.60 -14.39
N LYS A 319 2.42 14.97 -13.16
CA LYS A 319 2.00 16.35 -12.84
C LYS A 319 3.16 17.30 -13.12
N THR A 320 3.02 18.12 -14.16
CA THR A 320 4.11 18.95 -14.70
C THR A 320 3.66 20.41 -14.76
N PRO A 321 4.42 21.37 -14.22
CA PRO A 321 4.10 22.80 -14.35
C PRO A 321 4.07 23.21 -15.83
N TRP A 322 3.01 23.90 -16.24
CA TRP A 322 2.64 24.08 -17.65
C TRP A 322 2.33 25.53 -18.02
N ARG A 323 1.72 26.29 -17.12
CA ARG A 323 1.40 27.71 -17.29
C ARG A 323 1.90 28.49 -16.09
N ILE A 324 2.20 29.77 -16.28
CA ILE A 324 2.60 30.68 -15.21
C ILE A 324 1.77 31.96 -15.19
N GLN A 325 1.46 32.45 -13.99
CA GLN A 325 0.90 33.76 -13.73
C GLN A 325 1.82 34.50 -12.77
N VAL A 326 2.10 35.78 -13.06
CA VAL A 326 2.90 36.67 -12.21
C VAL A 326 1.94 37.63 -11.51
N ASP A 327 1.63 37.34 -10.25
CA ASP A 327 0.72 38.17 -9.44
C ASP A 327 1.40 39.45 -8.94
N ALA A 328 2.66 39.32 -8.51
CA ALA A 328 3.51 40.41 -8.04
C ALA A 328 4.99 40.01 -8.18
N GLY A 329 5.90 40.96 -7.96
CA GLY A 329 7.35 40.70 -8.03
C GLY A 329 7.77 39.51 -7.15
N GLY A 330 8.23 38.42 -7.78
CA GLY A 330 8.69 37.20 -7.10
C GLY A 330 7.58 36.28 -6.59
N LYS A 331 6.31 36.60 -6.89
CA LYS A 331 5.12 35.81 -6.52
C LYS A 331 4.53 35.17 -7.79
N PHE A 332 4.76 33.88 -7.96
CA PHE A 332 4.32 33.13 -9.13
C PHE A 332 3.21 32.12 -8.77
N LYS A 333 2.29 31.91 -9.71
CA LYS A 333 1.32 30.81 -9.68
C LYS A 333 1.48 29.94 -10.92
N TYR A 334 1.18 28.65 -10.77
CA TYR A 334 1.31 27.67 -11.85
C TYR A 334 0.01 26.89 -12.04
N GLN A 335 -0.28 26.53 -13.30
CA GLN A 335 -1.17 25.42 -13.61
C GLN A 335 -0.34 24.20 -14.00
N TYR A 336 -0.94 23.02 -13.88
CA TYR A 336 -0.27 21.74 -14.13
C TYR A 336 -1.00 20.93 -15.19
N THR A 337 -0.22 20.12 -15.90
CA THR A 337 -0.73 19.16 -16.87
C THR A 337 -0.18 17.76 -16.57
N LEU A 338 -0.85 16.74 -17.10
CA LEU A 338 -0.31 15.37 -17.19
C LEU A 338 0.46 15.14 -18.50
N ASN A 339 0.45 16.13 -19.40
CA ASN A 339 1.21 16.13 -20.65
C ASN A 339 2.66 16.55 -20.38
N GLY A 340 3.38 15.72 -19.64
CA GLY A 340 4.77 15.95 -19.29
C GLY A 340 5.34 14.84 -18.41
N ASP A 341 6.63 14.95 -18.13
CA ASP A 341 7.43 13.98 -17.37
C ASP A 341 7.67 14.38 -15.91
N GLY A 342 6.99 15.43 -15.45
CA GLY A 342 7.09 16.01 -14.10
C GLY A 342 7.93 17.28 -14.07
N ARG A 343 8.73 17.53 -15.12
CA ARG A 343 9.59 18.72 -15.23
C ARG A 343 9.39 19.45 -16.55
N VAL A 344 9.28 18.72 -17.66
CA VAL A 344 9.17 19.28 -19.01
C VAL A 344 7.77 18.98 -19.54
N PRO A 345 6.91 20.01 -19.68
CA PRO A 345 5.63 19.80 -20.36
C PRO A 345 5.87 19.56 -21.84
N HIS A 346 5.05 18.73 -22.49
CA HIS A 346 5.23 18.33 -23.90
C HIS A 346 5.35 19.54 -24.82
N GLU A 347 4.60 20.61 -24.59
CA GLU A 347 4.68 21.84 -25.40
C GLU A 347 6.03 22.58 -25.32
N LEU A 348 6.82 22.35 -24.27
CA LEU A 348 8.16 22.92 -24.14
C LEU A 348 9.27 21.91 -24.48
N GLY A 349 8.93 20.63 -24.56
CA GLY A 349 9.87 19.55 -24.88
C GLY A 349 9.88 19.16 -26.35
N LEU A 350 8.71 19.09 -26.99
CA LEU A 350 8.56 18.61 -28.36
C LEU A 350 9.11 19.62 -29.37
N LEU A 351 9.84 19.12 -30.36
CA LEU A 351 10.23 19.88 -31.54
C LEU A 351 9.38 19.44 -32.72
N GLU A 352 8.81 20.41 -33.44
CA GLU A 352 8.10 20.12 -34.67
C GLU A 352 9.02 19.36 -35.66
N GLY A 353 8.46 18.39 -36.40
CA GLY A 353 9.21 17.61 -37.39
C GLY A 353 10.23 16.61 -36.83
N VAL A 354 10.42 16.53 -35.50
CA VAL A 354 11.31 15.55 -34.86
C VAL A 354 10.50 14.32 -34.41
N PRO A 355 10.85 13.09 -34.86
CA PRO A 355 10.21 11.86 -34.40
C PRO A 355 10.17 11.75 -32.88
N THR A 356 9.00 11.41 -32.34
CA THR A 356 8.78 11.32 -30.89
C THR A 356 8.29 9.94 -30.47
N TYR A 357 8.96 9.37 -29.47
CA TYR A 357 8.59 8.16 -28.77
C TYR A 357 8.13 8.46 -27.36
N TRP A 358 7.24 7.63 -26.82
CA TRP A 358 6.55 7.91 -25.56
C TRP A 358 6.92 6.86 -24.50
N LEU A 359 7.12 7.29 -23.26
CA LEU A 359 7.34 6.43 -22.11
C LEU A 359 6.53 6.92 -20.91
N ASN A 360 5.85 6.01 -20.22
CA ASN A 360 5.15 6.35 -18.99
C ASN A 360 6.14 6.41 -17.82
N GLU A 361 6.94 7.49 -17.76
CA GLU A 361 8.08 7.59 -16.87
C GLU A 361 8.29 9.02 -16.36
N THR A 362 8.92 9.15 -15.19
CA THR A 362 9.39 10.43 -14.64
C THR A 362 10.65 10.93 -15.35
N HIS A 363 10.85 12.25 -15.40
CA HIS A 363 11.97 12.91 -16.09
C HIS A 363 13.32 12.22 -15.81
N GLY A 364 13.71 12.17 -14.53
CA GLY A 364 15.01 11.61 -14.13
C GLY A 364 15.16 10.10 -14.35
N ALA A 365 14.06 9.34 -14.43
CA ALA A 365 14.12 7.88 -14.59
C ALA A 365 14.21 7.44 -16.07
N LEU A 366 14.02 8.34 -17.04
CA LEU A 366 14.11 8.04 -18.47
C LEU A 366 15.40 7.28 -18.85
N PRO A 367 16.62 7.68 -18.41
CA PRO A 367 17.85 6.95 -18.76
C PRO A 367 17.92 5.52 -18.20
N ARG A 368 17.14 5.20 -17.17
CA ARG A 368 17.15 3.89 -16.48
C ARG A 368 16.02 2.97 -16.93
N ASN A 369 15.11 3.48 -17.78
CA ASN A 369 13.93 2.74 -18.18
C ASN A 369 14.29 1.55 -19.08
N THR A 370 13.85 0.34 -18.70
CA THR A 370 14.22 -0.89 -19.41
C THR A 370 13.57 -1.02 -20.79
N ARG A 371 12.43 -0.35 -21.03
CA ARG A 371 11.83 -0.29 -22.39
C ARG A 371 12.66 0.60 -23.30
N LEU A 372 13.16 1.74 -22.80
CA LEU A 372 14.15 2.54 -23.54
C LEU A 372 15.36 1.69 -23.91
N HIS A 373 15.93 0.95 -22.95
CA HIS A 373 17.08 0.08 -23.19
C HIS A 373 16.81 -0.96 -24.29
N SER A 374 15.58 -1.49 -24.34
CA SER A 374 15.19 -2.47 -25.37
C SER A 374 15.13 -1.86 -26.77
N GLY A 375 14.78 -0.57 -26.90
CA GLY A 375 14.64 0.12 -28.20
C GLY A 375 15.81 1.03 -28.59
N ILE A 376 16.69 1.41 -27.67
CA ILE A 376 17.69 2.47 -27.89
C ILE A 376 18.67 2.13 -29.02
N HIS A 377 19.01 0.85 -29.19
CA HIS A 377 19.89 0.43 -30.27
C HIS A 377 19.24 0.58 -31.65
N GLU A 378 17.94 0.31 -31.78
CA GLU A 378 17.19 0.49 -33.03
C GLU A 378 17.05 1.98 -33.35
N LEU A 379 16.71 2.80 -32.35
CA LEU A 379 16.69 4.26 -32.47
C LEU A 379 18.03 4.81 -32.98
N LEU A 380 19.15 4.27 -32.51
CA LEU A 380 20.47 4.68 -32.96
C LEU A 380 20.81 4.17 -34.37
N GLN A 381 20.43 2.95 -34.75
CA GLN A 381 20.80 2.36 -36.05
C GLN A 381 19.86 2.73 -37.20
N SER A 382 18.54 2.63 -37.01
CA SER A 382 17.53 2.86 -38.04
C SER A 382 16.78 4.18 -37.84
N GLY A 383 16.75 4.70 -36.61
CA GLY A 383 15.96 5.88 -36.26
C GLY A 383 14.53 5.55 -35.83
N THR A 384 14.16 4.26 -35.85
CA THR A 384 12.83 3.80 -35.48
C THR A 384 12.90 2.58 -34.57
N THR A 385 11.90 2.41 -33.71
CA THR A 385 11.76 1.21 -32.86
C THR A 385 10.28 0.89 -32.64
N ASP A 386 9.98 -0.40 -32.49
CA ASP A 386 8.66 -0.88 -32.06
C ASP A 386 8.61 -1.15 -30.55
N ALA A 387 9.75 -1.07 -29.85
CA ALA A 387 9.83 -1.28 -28.41
C ALA A 387 9.23 -0.11 -27.59
N LEU A 388 9.10 1.06 -28.22
CA LEU A 388 8.54 2.27 -27.64
C LEU A 388 7.30 2.71 -28.40
N GLU A 389 6.32 3.27 -27.72
CA GLU A 389 5.12 3.76 -28.38
C GLU A 389 5.46 4.98 -29.26
N SER A 390 5.14 4.91 -30.56
CA SER A 390 5.30 6.04 -31.52
C SER A 390 4.12 7.04 -31.46
N ARG A 391 3.05 6.67 -30.75
CA ARG A 391 1.90 7.53 -30.46
C ARG A 391 1.59 7.45 -28.98
N ARG A 392 1.29 8.60 -28.38
CA ARG A 392 0.93 8.64 -26.96
C ARG A 392 -0.34 7.83 -26.69
N PRO A 393 -0.32 6.88 -25.74
CA PRO A 393 -1.52 6.17 -25.31
C PRO A 393 -2.58 7.11 -24.74
N ARG A 394 -3.87 6.82 -24.97
CA ARG A 394 -5.00 7.60 -24.43
C ARG A 394 -5.16 7.34 -22.93
N SER A 395 -4.97 8.37 -22.11
CA SER A 395 -5.23 8.30 -20.66
C SER A 395 -6.69 8.60 -20.34
N ARG A 396 -7.39 7.70 -19.62
CA ARG A 396 -8.80 7.89 -19.20
C ARG A 396 -8.98 9.04 -18.19
N ALA A 397 -7.90 9.56 -17.59
CA ALA A 397 -7.91 10.59 -16.55
C ALA A 397 -7.67 12.03 -17.06
N ALA A 398 -7.52 12.23 -18.38
CA ALA A 398 -7.03 13.47 -18.98
C ALA A 398 -8.03 14.65 -18.97
N ARG A 399 -9.22 14.56 -18.35
CA ARG A 399 -10.25 15.60 -18.46
C ARG A 399 -10.29 16.69 -17.38
N ASP A 400 -9.64 16.54 -16.22
CA ASP A 400 -9.83 17.51 -15.10
C ASP A 400 -8.56 18.08 -14.43
N ALA A 401 -7.38 18.04 -15.07
CA ALA A 401 -6.16 18.58 -14.44
C ALA A 401 -5.93 20.08 -14.71
N GLU A 402 -6.69 20.71 -15.60
CA GLU A 402 -6.22 21.92 -16.32
C GLU A 402 -6.85 23.26 -15.85
N ALA A 403 -7.48 23.33 -14.67
CA ALA A 403 -8.31 24.52 -14.33
C ALA A 403 -7.85 25.36 -13.12
N THR A 404 -6.95 24.88 -12.25
CA THR A 404 -6.64 25.58 -10.98
C THR A 404 -5.21 26.13 -10.92
N TRP A 405 -5.07 27.40 -10.57
CA TRP A 405 -3.79 28.05 -10.26
C TRP A 405 -3.34 27.72 -8.83
N GLU A 406 -2.12 27.21 -8.66
CA GLU A 406 -1.50 26.94 -7.35
C GLU A 406 -0.30 27.87 -7.15
N ASN A 407 -0.05 28.34 -5.92
CA ASN A 407 1.11 29.21 -5.67
C ASN A 407 2.43 28.42 -5.75
N ALA A 408 3.50 29.09 -6.18
CA ALA A 408 4.85 28.51 -6.18
C ALA A 408 5.25 27.96 -4.80
N GLU A 409 4.89 28.67 -3.73
CA GLU A 409 5.20 28.29 -2.34
C GLU A 409 4.57 26.94 -1.96
N ASP A 410 3.42 26.61 -2.56
CA ASP A 410 2.65 25.38 -2.33
C ASP A 410 3.14 24.21 -3.21
N TYR A 411 4.03 24.46 -4.19
CA TYR A 411 4.57 23.44 -5.11
C TYR A 411 5.16 22.24 -4.36
N TYR A 412 5.92 22.53 -3.30
CA TYR A 412 6.47 21.51 -2.43
C TYR A 412 6.61 22.05 -1.01
N VAL A 413 5.90 21.47 -0.05
CA VAL A 413 6.08 21.78 1.36
C VAL A 413 6.84 20.62 1.99
N LEU A 414 8.00 20.91 2.60
CA LEU A 414 8.73 19.95 3.41
C LEU A 414 7.75 19.34 4.42
N SER A 415 7.44 18.06 4.23
CA SER A 415 6.71 17.29 5.23
C SER A 415 7.58 17.23 6.47
N ALA A 416 6.96 17.10 7.62
CA ALA A 416 7.71 17.40 8.81
C ALA A 416 8.46 16.18 9.39
N LYS A 417 8.15 14.98 8.87
CA LYS A 417 9.09 13.85 8.70
C LYS A 417 10.38 14.20 7.92
N GLU A 418 10.29 14.90 6.79
CA GLU A 418 11.49 15.31 6.04
C GLU A 418 12.29 16.35 6.83
N ARG A 419 11.63 17.31 7.51
CA ARG A 419 12.30 18.27 8.41
C ARG A 419 12.99 17.58 9.59
N GLU A 420 12.38 16.53 10.16
CA GLU A 420 12.97 15.76 11.26
C GLU A 420 14.19 14.97 10.77
N THR A 421 14.06 14.32 9.61
CA THR A 421 15.17 13.60 8.96
C THR A 421 16.35 14.54 8.74
N LEU A 422 16.12 15.73 8.18
CA LEU A 422 17.15 16.74 7.94
C LEU A 422 17.77 17.28 9.24
N ARG A 423 16.97 17.47 10.30
CA ARG A 423 17.48 17.88 11.62
C ARG A 423 18.36 16.81 12.29
N SER A 424 18.01 15.54 12.16
CA SER A 424 18.74 14.42 12.76
C SER A 424 20.18 14.30 12.25
N ILE A 425 20.41 14.70 10.99
CA ILE A 425 21.72 14.72 10.31
C ILE A 425 22.56 15.89 10.82
N GLY A 426 21.93 17.05 11.04
CA GLY A 426 22.65 18.21 11.56
C GLY A 426 23.17 17.99 12.97
N THR A 427 22.42 17.32 13.85
CA THR A 427 22.86 17.08 15.23
C THR A 427 23.96 16.00 15.27
N ARG A 428 25.21 16.41 15.54
CA ARG A 428 26.35 15.51 15.82
C ARG A 428 26.03 14.58 16.99
N ASN A 429 25.39 13.44 16.73
CA ASN A 429 25.23 12.39 17.72
C ASN A 429 26.46 11.48 17.66
N ARG A 430 27.39 11.66 18.60
CA ARG A 430 28.56 10.80 18.84
C ARG A 430 28.23 9.31 19.16
N ALA A 431 26.95 8.91 19.12
CA ALA A 431 26.46 7.59 19.48
C ALA A 431 25.85 6.79 18.30
N ALA A 432 25.78 7.36 17.09
CA ALA A 432 25.39 6.59 15.90
C ALA A 432 26.61 5.88 15.30
N ARG A 433 26.44 4.63 14.86
CA ARG A 433 27.51 3.90 14.17
C ARG A 433 27.84 4.64 12.86
N PRO A 434 29.13 4.76 12.46
CA PRO A 434 29.52 5.46 11.24
C PRO A 434 28.76 4.98 9.99
N ASP A 435 28.52 3.66 9.90
CA ASP A 435 27.84 3.02 8.78
C ASP A 435 26.36 3.46 8.64
N ASP A 436 25.65 3.63 9.75
CA ASP A 436 24.23 4.06 9.75
C ASP A 436 24.08 5.52 9.29
N ILE A 437 25.05 6.39 9.61
CA ILE A 437 25.04 7.80 9.18
C ILE A 437 25.26 7.86 7.67
N GLN A 438 26.19 7.06 7.17
CA GLN A 438 26.58 7.07 5.77
C GLN A 438 25.52 6.45 4.85
N GLU A 439 24.86 5.38 5.29
CA GLU A 439 23.74 4.77 4.56
C GLU A 439 22.54 5.72 4.49
N ASN A 440 22.25 6.45 5.58
CA ASN A 440 21.20 7.47 5.60
C ASN A 440 21.53 8.68 4.73
N LEU A 441 22.79 9.15 4.71
CA LEU A 441 23.25 10.23 3.83
C LEU A 441 23.16 9.84 2.36
N ALA A 442 23.58 8.63 1.98
CA ALA A 442 23.48 8.12 0.62
C ALA A 442 22.04 7.97 0.13
N LEU A 443 21.15 7.47 1.00
CA LEU A 443 19.72 7.34 0.70
C LEU A 443 19.07 8.72 0.50
N LEU A 444 19.53 9.73 1.25
CA LEU A 444 19.06 11.10 1.13
C LEU A 444 19.63 11.82 -0.09
N GLU A 445 20.91 11.61 -0.43
CA GLU A 445 21.49 12.09 -1.68
C GLU A 445 20.74 11.54 -2.90
N SER A 446 20.42 10.23 -2.88
CA SER A 446 19.59 9.57 -3.88
C SER A 446 18.16 10.14 -3.93
N GLY A 447 17.56 10.42 -2.77
CA GLY A 447 16.23 11.03 -2.68
C GLY A 447 16.17 12.53 -3.07
N LEU A 448 17.27 13.26 -2.85
CA LEU A 448 17.44 14.68 -3.17
C LEU A 448 17.51 14.90 -4.69
N LEU A 449 18.22 13.99 -5.37
CA LEU A 449 18.46 14.05 -6.80
C LEU A 449 17.46 13.21 -7.61
N GLY A 450 16.67 12.36 -6.95
CA GLY A 450 15.77 11.41 -7.59
C GLY A 450 14.74 12.04 -8.53
N ASP A 451 14.35 13.30 -8.28
CA ASP A 451 13.40 14.02 -9.13
C ASP A 451 14.05 14.68 -10.38
N TYR A 452 15.39 14.73 -10.45
CA TYR A 452 16.17 15.24 -11.60
C TYR A 452 16.94 14.14 -12.32
N LEU A 453 17.38 13.10 -11.60
CA LEU A 453 18.30 12.05 -12.07
C LEU A 453 17.74 10.63 -11.89
N GLY A 454 16.52 10.49 -11.36
CA GLY A 454 15.79 9.22 -11.27
C GLY A 454 16.13 8.43 -10.01
N GLY A 455 15.23 8.46 -9.02
CA GLY A 455 15.28 7.61 -7.84
C GLY A 455 14.61 6.25 -8.07
N THR A 456 14.86 5.27 -7.18
CA THR A 456 14.03 4.06 -7.11
C THR A 456 12.56 4.45 -6.94
N PRO A 457 11.61 3.78 -7.62
CA PRO A 457 10.23 4.24 -7.71
C PRO A 457 9.59 4.30 -6.32
N SER A 458 9.48 5.50 -5.77
CA SER A 458 8.55 5.81 -4.71
C SER A 458 7.18 5.95 -5.36
N ARG A 459 6.24 5.05 -5.01
CA ARG A 459 4.85 5.11 -5.49
C ARG A 459 4.25 6.46 -5.09
N THR A 460 4.20 7.40 -6.03
CA THR A 460 3.47 8.65 -5.89
C THR A 460 1.99 8.38 -6.16
N HIS A 461 1.17 8.49 -5.11
CA HIS A 461 -0.28 8.65 -5.24
C HIS A 461 -0.59 10.11 -4.96
N GLY A 462 -1.23 10.77 -5.93
CA GLY A 462 -1.72 12.13 -5.79
C GLY A 462 -2.97 12.21 -4.91
N PRO A 463 -3.42 13.44 -4.63
CA PRO A 463 -4.85 13.70 -4.62
C PRO A 463 -5.22 14.97 -5.39
N ARG A 464 -6.26 14.84 -6.25
CA ARG A 464 -7.11 15.97 -6.67
C ARG A 464 -8.03 16.33 -5.50
N GLY A 465 -8.24 17.63 -5.32
CA GLY A 465 -8.64 18.24 -4.05
C GLY A 465 -10.13 18.45 -3.80
N ARG A 466 -10.40 19.20 -2.73
CA ARG A 466 -11.58 20.07 -2.62
C ARG A 466 -11.15 21.39 -1.98
N VAL A 467 -11.56 22.48 -2.62
CA VAL A 467 -11.09 23.86 -2.41
C VAL A 467 -12.23 24.71 -1.83
N THR A 468 -11.93 25.37 -0.69
CA THR A 468 -12.36 26.72 -0.20
C THR A 468 -13.79 26.93 0.36
N PRO A 469 -14.10 28.06 1.10
CA PRO A 469 -13.31 29.30 1.32
C PRO A 469 -13.28 29.96 2.74
N SER A 470 -12.22 30.76 2.94
CA SER A 470 -12.19 32.17 3.45
C SER A 470 -12.20 32.54 4.96
N ALA A 471 -11.17 33.36 5.26
CA ALA A 471 -11.08 34.53 6.15
C ALA A 471 -10.81 34.39 7.66
N GLY A 472 -9.66 34.93 8.09
CA GLY A 472 -9.60 35.65 9.37
C GLY A 472 -8.26 35.68 10.12
N ARG A 473 -7.46 36.72 9.87
CA ARG A 473 -6.58 37.44 10.83
C ARG A 473 -5.24 36.81 11.27
N THR A 474 -4.20 37.50 10.82
CA THR A 474 -2.91 37.82 11.44
C THR A 474 -2.82 37.75 12.98
N SER A 475 -1.79 37.06 13.52
CA SER A 475 -0.92 37.55 14.62
C SER A 475 0.26 36.58 14.80
N ALA A 476 1.49 37.01 14.48
CA ALA A 476 2.51 37.41 15.45
C ALA A 476 3.26 36.25 16.15
N SER A 477 4.53 36.10 15.76
CA SER A 477 5.66 35.59 16.53
C SER A 477 5.44 35.49 18.05
N ALA A 478 5.43 34.26 18.58
CA ALA A 478 5.59 33.99 20.00
C ALA A 478 6.67 32.92 20.21
N LYS A 479 7.71 33.25 20.98
CA LYS A 479 8.72 32.32 21.51
C LYS A 479 8.00 31.15 22.20
N GLY A 480 8.00 29.96 21.60
CA GLY A 480 7.29 28.80 22.12
C GLY A 480 8.03 28.13 23.28
N ALA A 481 7.38 28.03 24.44
CA ALA A 481 7.82 27.22 25.59
C ALA A 481 7.95 25.73 25.22
N SER A 482 8.91 25.02 25.82
CA SER A 482 9.04 23.56 25.69
C SER A 482 7.76 22.88 26.15
N ARG A 483 7.13 22.06 25.29
CA ARG A 483 5.89 21.35 25.58
C ARG A 483 6.18 20.10 26.40
N LYS A 484 5.41 19.82 27.45
CA LYS A 484 5.58 18.60 28.24
C LYS A 484 4.68 17.48 27.72
N LEU A 485 5.26 16.31 27.43
CA LEU A 485 4.51 15.10 27.09
C LEU A 485 4.72 14.06 28.19
N ARG A 486 3.64 13.70 28.88
CA ARG A 486 3.63 12.62 29.87
C ARG A 486 3.43 11.28 29.17
N ILE A 487 4.30 10.31 29.47
CA ILE A 487 4.18 8.95 28.95
C ILE A 487 3.86 8.00 30.10
N GLU A 488 2.77 7.26 29.98
CA GLU A 488 2.34 6.27 30.97
C GLU A 488 2.17 4.89 30.34
N VAL A 489 2.35 3.85 31.16
CA VAL A 489 2.01 2.47 30.80
C VAL A 489 0.92 1.99 31.73
N HIS A 490 -0.19 1.49 31.20
CA HIS A 490 -1.31 0.96 31.96
C HIS A 490 -1.46 -0.52 31.66
N CYS A 491 -1.58 -1.32 32.71
CA CYS A 491 -1.93 -2.72 32.60
C CYS A 491 -3.43 -2.87 32.88
N GLY A 492 -4.23 -3.17 31.85
CA GLY A 492 -5.68 -3.20 31.97
C GLY A 492 -6.40 -3.32 30.63
N ASP A 493 -7.73 -3.33 30.68
CA ASP A 493 -8.57 -3.26 29.50
C ASP A 493 -8.58 -1.81 28.94
N ILE A 494 -8.31 -1.64 27.65
CA ILE A 494 -8.25 -0.32 26.99
C ILE A 494 -9.55 0.47 27.16
N THR A 495 -10.69 -0.21 27.25
CA THR A 495 -12.00 0.41 27.43
C THR A 495 -12.16 1.09 28.79
N ARG A 496 -11.37 0.67 29.79
CA ARG A 496 -11.44 1.13 31.19
C ARG A 496 -10.37 2.16 31.54
N VAL A 497 -9.49 2.50 30.60
CA VAL A 497 -8.46 3.51 30.81
C VAL A 497 -9.08 4.90 30.63
N GLU A 498 -8.88 5.77 31.62
CA GLU A 498 -9.32 7.16 31.53
C GLU A 498 -8.43 7.92 30.54
N ALA A 499 -8.93 8.07 29.32
CA ALA A 499 -8.35 8.85 28.24
C ALA A 499 -9.43 9.41 27.32
N ASP A 500 -9.13 10.51 26.65
CA ASP A 500 -10.04 11.20 25.73
C ASP A 500 -10.18 10.43 24.42
N VAL A 501 -9.06 9.90 23.90
CA VAL A 501 -9.03 9.06 22.70
C VAL A 501 -8.40 7.71 23.01
N CYS A 502 -9.10 6.61 22.75
CA CYS A 502 -8.63 5.23 22.87
C CYS A 502 -8.51 4.57 21.49
N ALA A 503 -7.30 4.16 21.10
CA ALA A 503 -7.02 3.72 19.75
C ALA A 503 -6.61 2.25 19.60
N ALA A 504 -7.06 1.64 18.52
CA ALA A 504 -6.66 0.31 18.06
C ALA A 504 -6.35 0.33 16.55
N GLY A 505 -5.55 -0.63 16.10
CA GLY A 505 -5.22 -0.78 14.67
C GLY A 505 -6.22 -1.68 13.94
N HIS A 506 -6.50 -1.39 12.68
CA HIS A 506 -7.43 -2.11 11.81
C HIS A 506 -6.78 -2.50 10.48
N TYR A 507 -6.83 -3.78 10.11
CA TYR A 507 -6.33 -4.25 8.81
C TYR A 507 -7.45 -4.24 7.77
N ILE A 508 -7.09 -3.99 6.51
CA ILE A 508 -8.04 -4.08 5.39
C ILE A 508 -8.66 -5.47 5.34
N GLY A 509 -10.00 -5.54 5.35
CA GLY A 509 -10.76 -6.78 5.22
C GLY A 509 -10.84 -7.66 6.48
N VAL A 510 -10.28 -7.21 7.61
CA VAL A 510 -10.26 -7.97 8.86
C VAL A 510 -11.30 -7.41 9.82
N GLU A 511 -12.26 -8.22 10.25
CA GLU A 511 -13.24 -7.82 11.27
C GLU A 511 -12.55 -7.46 12.60
N PRO A 512 -13.10 -6.51 13.38
CA PRO A 512 -12.55 -6.12 14.67
C PRO A 512 -12.27 -7.30 15.60
N GLN A 513 -11.05 -7.34 16.15
CA GLN A 513 -10.61 -8.37 17.08
C GLN A 513 -9.95 -7.78 18.32
N ASN A 514 -9.91 -8.56 19.41
CA ASN A 514 -9.16 -8.24 20.63
C ASN A 514 -9.49 -6.86 21.22
N ALA A 515 -8.56 -5.90 21.08
CA ALA A 515 -8.70 -4.53 21.57
C ALA A 515 -9.67 -3.72 20.72
N GLU A 516 -9.68 -3.95 19.41
CA GLU A 516 -10.60 -3.30 18.48
C GLU A 516 -12.05 -3.74 18.75
N LEU A 517 -12.27 -5.05 18.91
CA LEU A 517 -13.57 -5.59 19.31
C LEU A 517 -14.04 -5.07 20.68
N ALA A 518 -13.10 -4.86 21.61
CA ALA A 518 -13.43 -4.28 22.92
C ALA A 518 -13.94 -2.84 22.77
N LEU A 519 -13.30 -2.04 21.92
CA LEU A 519 -13.76 -0.68 21.61
C LEU A 519 -15.11 -0.71 20.89
N ASP A 520 -15.32 -1.64 19.96
CA ASP A 520 -16.59 -1.79 19.24
C ASP A 520 -17.76 -2.13 20.16
N CYS A 521 -17.56 -3.05 21.12
CA CYS A 521 -18.56 -3.35 22.15
C CYS A 521 -19.01 -2.08 22.89
N VAL A 522 -18.05 -1.22 23.26
CA VAL A 522 -18.34 0.02 24.00
C VAL A 522 -18.99 1.08 23.11
N VAL A 523 -18.53 1.24 21.86
CA VAL A 523 -19.15 2.14 20.88
C VAL A 523 -20.60 1.70 20.60
N SER A 524 -20.85 0.40 20.61
CA SER A 524 -22.18 -0.20 20.35
C SER A 524 -23.06 -0.25 21.60
N GLY A 525 -22.54 0.07 22.79
CA GLY A 525 -23.28 -0.04 24.06
C GLY A 525 -23.57 -1.49 24.51
N ILE A 526 -22.83 -2.46 23.98
CA ILE A 526 -23.00 -3.89 24.26
C ILE A 526 -21.93 -4.33 25.25
N LYS A 527 -22.31 -4.98 26.35
CA LYS A 527 -21.32 -5.55 27.26
C LYS A 527 -20.70 -6.78 26.63
N ARG A 528 -19.39 -6.96 26.82
CA ARG A 528 -18.67 -8.13 26.31
C ARG A 528 -19.21 -9.48 26.81
N SER A 529 -19.87 -9.52 27.98
CA SER A 529 -20.54 -10.71 28.51
C SER A 529 -21.90 -11.01 27.85
N GLU A 530 -22.48 -10.02 27.17
CA GLU A 530 -23.77 -10.09 26.48
C GLU A 530 -23.56 -10.25 24.96
N LEU A 531 -22.30 -10.40 24.52
CA LEU A 531 -21.93 -10.51 23.11
C LEU A 531 -22.37 -11.87 22.53
N SER A 532 -23.10 -11.82 21.43
CA SER A 532 -23.50 -12.94 20.58
C SER A 532 -23.07 -12.68 19.13
N ASP A 533 -23.07 -13.72 18.29
CA ASP A 533 -22.77 -13.56 16.85
C ASP A 533 -23.77 -12.66 16.12
N THR A 534 -24.97 -12.49 16.68
CA THR A 534 -26.04 -11.62 16.17
C THR A 534 -26.03 -10.20 16.73
N SER A 535 -25.06 -9.87 17.59
CA SER A 535 -24.98 -8.56 18.23
C SER A 535 -24.75 -7.43 17.21
N PRO A 536 -25.53 -6.33 17.24
CA PRO A 536 -25.43 -5.23 16.28
C PRO A 536 -24.23 -4.33 16.61
N LEU A 537 -23.03 -4.81 16.33
CA LEU A 537 -21.79 -4.09 16.52
C LEU A 537 -21.55 -3.04 15.43
N ALA A 538 -21.26 -1.80 15.82
CA ALA A 538 -21.18 -0.64 14.95
C ALA A 538 -19.95 -0.67 14.03
N ILE A 539 -18.75 -0.85 14.60
CA ILE A 539 -17.49 -0.86 13.85
C ILE A 539 -17.43 -2.12 12.99
N THR A 540 -17.75 -3.27 13.57
CA THR A 540 -17.85 -4.54 12.83
C THR A 540 -18.84 -4.43 11.67
N GLY A 541 -20.02 -3.85 11.91
CA GLY A 541 -21.00 -3.60 10.86
C GLY A 541 -20.48 -2.66 9.76
N LEU A 542 -19.73 -1.62 10.10
CA LEU A 542 -19.14 -0.68 9.14
C LEU A 542 -17.99 -1.31 8.35
N THR A 543 -17.15 -2.13 8.99
CA THR A 543 -16.11 -2.95 8.31
C THR A 543 -16.74 -3.94 7.36
N ARG A 544 -17.77 -4.68 7.80
CA ARG A 544 -18.53 -5.59 6.93
C ARG A 544 -19.14 -4.86 5.74
N ARG A 545 -19.56 -3.60 5.94
CA ARG A 545 -20.08 -2.74 4.89
C ARG A 545 -19.01 -2.04 4.04
N GLY A 546 -17.72 -2.31 4.25
CA GLY A 546 -16.63 -1.63 3.53
C GLY A 546 -16.54 -0.11 3.78
N ALA A 547 -17.26 0.42 4.77
CA ALA A 547 -17.24 1.83 5.13
C ALA A 547 -15.96 2.21 5.89
N ILE A 548 -15.42 1.28 6.68
CA ILE A 548 -14.07 1.35 7.23
C ILE A 548 -13.20 0.46 6.35
N LYS A 549 -12.30 1.07 5.58
CA LYS A 549 -11.38 0.32 4.71
C LYS A 549 -10.17 -0.17 5.47
N GLY A 550 -9.58 0.67 6.33
CA GLY A 550 -8.35 0.36 7.05
C GLY A 550 -7.09 0.72 6.26
N GLU A 551 -7.18 1.71 5.37
CA GLU A 551 -6.03 2.21 4.60
C GLU A 551 -4.94 2.76 5.54
N LEU A 552 -3.67 2.64 5.14
CA LEU A 552 -2.57 2.99 6.03
C LEU A 552 -2.61 4.47 6.46
N GLY A 553 -2.79 4.71 7.76
CA GLY A 553 -2.85 6.04 8.37
C GLY A 553 -4.24 6.70 8.32
N GLU A 554 -5.26 6.02 7.77
CA GLU A 554 -6.65 6.40 7.90
C GLU A 554 -7.10 6.28 9.37
N VAL A 555 -7.88 7.23 9.89
CA VAL A 555 -8.35 7.19 11.29
C VAL A 555 -9.84 7.53 11.34
N HIS A 556 -10.62 6.65 11.98
CA HIS A 556 -12.05 6.83 12.18
C HIS A 556 -12.36 7.00 13.67
N PHE A 557 -13.14 8.03 14.03
CA PHE A 557 -13.50 8.32 15.43
C PHE A 557 -14.96 7.97 15.72
N TYR A 558 -15.19 7.29 16.85
CA TYR A 558 -16.52 6.89 17.30
C TYR A 558 -16.72 7.25 18.78
N PRO A 559 -17.86 7.81 19.19
CA PRO A 559 -18.13 8.11 20.59
C PRO A 559 -18.37 6.83 21.42
N PHE A 560 -17.93 6.83 22.68
CA PHE A 560 -18.29 5.79 23.63
C PHE A 560 -19.79 5.86 23.97
N ALA A 561 -20.49 4.72 23.95
CA ALA A 561 -21.90 4.71 24.32
C ALA A 561 -22.09 4.89 25.84
N GLY A 562 -23.01 5.77 26.23
CA GLY A 562 -23.47 5.94 27.61
C GLY A 562 -22.62 6.84 28.52
N ASP A 563 -21.47 7.36 28.06
CA ASP A 563 -20.65 8.32 28.81
C ASP A 563 -20.92 9.75 28.33
N HIS A 564 -22.02 10.35 28.81
CA HIS A 564 -22.44 11.69 28.39
C HIS A 564 -21.67 12.83 29.10
N HIS A 565 -20.90 12.52 30.14
CA HIS A 565 -20.23 13.50 30.99
C HIS A 565 -18.77 13.74 30.60
N ARG A 566 -18.11 12.77 29.95
CA ARG A 566 -16.77 12.92 29.34
C ARG A 566 -16.83 12.45 27.88
N ARG A 567 -16.45 13.32 26.94
CA ARG A 567 -16.42 13.02 25.49
C ARG A 567 -15.27 12.06 25.15
N ARG A 568 -15.41 10.77 25.49
CA ARG A 568 -14.43 9.73 25.14
C ARG A 568 -14.69 9.18 23.75
N LEU A 569 -13.63 9.00 22.98
CA LEU A 569 -13.67 8.55 21.59
C LEU A 569 -12.84 7.28 21.40
N ALA A 570 -13.37 6.34 20.62
CA ALA A 570 -12.61 5.23 20.05
C ALA A 570 -12.03 5.68 18.69
N ALA A 571 -10.72 5.50 18.49
CA ALA A 571 -10.05 5.79 17.22
C ALA A 571 -9.59 4.48 16.55
N ILE A 572 -10.09 4.21 15.35
CA ILE A 572 -9.76 3.02 14.58
C ILE A 572 -8.77 3.41 13.49
N ALA A 573 -7.52 2.98 13.64
CA ALA A 573 -6.40 3.41 12.81
C ALA A 573 -6.02 2.34 11.78
N GLY A 574 -6.08 2.68 10.50
CA GLY A 574 -5.82 1.76 9.39
C GLY A 574 -4.35 1.36 9.27
N MET A 575 -4.13 0.04 9.21
CA MET A 575 -2.83 -0.63 9.12
C MET A 575 -2.48 -1.05 7.69
N GLY A 576 -3.37 -0.82 6.73
CA GLY A 576 -3.22 -1.29 5.35
C GLY A 576 -3.41 -2.80 5.22
N LEU A 577 -2.76 -3.38 4.22
CA LEU A 577 -2.82 -4.81 3.94
C LEU A 577 -2.02 -5.61 4.99
N MET A 578 -2.57 -6.75 5.43
CA MET A 578 -1.86 -7.65 6.32
C MET A 578 -0.55 -8.15 5.70
N GLY A 579 0.47 -8.38 6.53
CA GLY A 579 1.80 -8.82 6.08
C GLY A 579 2.75 -7.71 5.59
N SER A 580 2.21 -6.56 5.15
CA SER A 580 2.99 -5.40 4.69
C SER A 580 3.32 -4.36 5.78
N PHE A 581 2.74 -4.53 6.97
CA PHE A 581 2.83 -3.57 8.07
C PHE A 581 4.15 -3.68 8.85
N GLY A 582 5.08 -2.76 8.59
CA GLY A 582 6.38 -2.68 9.24
C GLY A 582 6.61 -1.39 10.04
N ARG A 583 7.86 -1.17 10.49
CA ARG A 583 8.24 0.00 11.31
C ARG A 583 7.83 1.32 10.65
N ARG A 584 8.11 1.49 9.35
CA ARG A 584 7.83 2.73 8.60
C ARG A 584 6.33 3.02 8.54
N GLN A 585 5.52 1.98 8.35
CA GLN A 585 4.06 2.06 8.34
C GLN A 585 3.52 2.45 9.72
N LEU A 586 4.07 1.85 10.79
CA LEU A 586 3.68 2.18 12.16
C LEU A 586 4.02 3.63 12.56
N VAL A 587 5.18 4.17 12.15
CA VAL A 587 5.50 5.60 12.37
C VAL A 587 4.43 6.49 11.73
N ARG A 588 4.09 6.23 10.46
CA ARG A 588 3.08 7.00 9.72
C ARG A 588 1.67 6.88 10.34
N LEU A 589 1.30 5.68 10.78
CA LEU A 589 0.04 5.43 11.47
C LEU A 589 -0.02 6.22 12.79
N ALA A 590 1.03 6.13 13.62
CA ALA A 590 1.11 6.83 14.89
C ALA A 590 1.11 8.36 14.72
N GLU A 591 1.81 8.88 13.70
CA GLU A 591 1.81 10.29 13.32
C GLU A 591 0.42 10.78 12.90
N SER A 592 -0.25 10.03 12.01
CA SER A 592 -1.61 10.36 11.54
C SER A 592 -2.62 10.32 12.69
N LEU A 593 -2.54 9.29 13.55
CA LEU A 593 -3.39 9.12 14.72
C LEU A 593 -3.19 10.25 15.74
N ALA A 594 -1.95 10.61 16.06
CA ALA A 594 -1.66 11.67 17.00
C ALA A 594 -2.04 13.06 16.45
N SER A 595 -1.81 13.31 15.16
CA SER A 595 -2.16 14.58 14.50
C SER A 595 -3.67 14.79 14.46
N GLN A 596 -4.43 13.78 14.02
CA GLN A 596 -5.88 13.86 13.97
C GLN A 596 -6.50 13.92 15.37
N SER A 597 -6.01 13.11 16.32
CA SER A 597 -6.48 13.15 17.71
C SER A 597 -6.19 14.50 18.37
N GLY A 598 -5.01 15.07 18.14
CA GLY A 598 -4.62 16.37 18.68
C GLY A 598 -5.33 17.56 18.01
N SER A 599 -6.04 17.34 16.90
CA SER A 599 -6.87 18.36 16.24
C SER A 599 -8.31 18.37 16.78
N LEU A 600 -8.68 17.40 17.64
CA LEU A 600 -10.00 17.33 18.25
C LEU A 600 -10.11 18.33 19.41
N PRO A 601 -11.24 19.07 19.52
CA PRO A 601 -11.48 19.94 20.67
C PRO A 601 -11.46 19.14 21.98
N ASP A 602 -10.73 19.64 22.98
CA ASP A 602 -10.66 19.09 24.34
C ASP A 602 -9.97 17.71 24.49
N ALA A 603 -9.29 17.19 23.45
CA ALA A 603 -8.55 15.93 23.53
C ALA A 603 -7.12 16.14 24.06
N GLU A 604 -6.86 15.83 25.33
CA GLU A 604 -5.53 16.00 25.94
C GLU A 604 -4.77 14.69 26.13
N SER A 605 -5.44 13.54 25.99
CA SER A 605 -4.88 12.23 26.23
C SER A 605 -5.17 11.24 25.11
N LEU A 606 -4.10 10.62 24.60
CA LEU A 606 -4.15 9.56 23.60
C LEU A 606 -3.71 8.24 24.22
N CYS A 607 -4.62 7.29 24.26
CA CYS A 607 -4.43 5.95 24.79
C CYS A 607 -4.44 4.94 23.64
N MET A 608 -3.45 4.04 23.58
CA MET A 608 -3.42 3.02 22.53
C MET A 608 -2.76 1.72 23.00
N VAL A 609 -3.17 0.61 22.39
CA VAL A 609 -2.37 -0.63 22.46
C VAL A 609 -1.05 -0.45 21.72
N VAL A 610 -0.06 -1.31 21.95
CA VAL A 610 1.17 -1.30 21.14
C VAL A 610 0.88 -1.92 19.76
N ILE A 611 0.28 -1.11 18.88
CA ILE A 611 -0.20 -1.49 17.54
C ILE A 611 0.92 -2.19 16.76
N GLY A 612 0.60 -3.33 16.15
CA GLY A 612 1.54 -4.12 15.36
C GLY A 612 2.53 -4.98 16.17
N SER A 613 2.51 -4.95 17.52
CA SER A 613 3.42 -5.76 18.37
C SER A 613 2.83 -7.08 18.90
N GLY A 614 1.78 -7.59 18.24
CA GLY A 614 1.27 -8.95 18.45
C GLY A 614 2.33 -10.03 18.20
N VAL A 615 2.01 -11.30 18.45
CA VAL A 615 2.96 -12.38 18.16
C VAL A 615 3.26 -12.37 16.64
N GLY A 616 4.48 -12.68 16.21
CA GLY A 616 4.89 -12.60 14.78
C GLY A 616 4.96 -11.20 14.14
N GLY A 617 4.34 -10.18 14.75
CA GLY A 617 4.43 -8.79 14.33
C GLY A 617 5.78 -8.14 14.68
N LEU A 618 5.79 -6.81 14.75
CA LEU A 618 6.98 -6.06 15.14
C LEU A 618 7.43 -6.45 16.55
N ARG A 619 8.76 -6.58 16.74
CA ARG A 619 9.33 -6.68 18.09
C ARG A 619 8.83 -5.47 18.90
N THR A 620 8.37 -5.70 20.12
CA THR A 620 7.75 -4.64 20.94
C THR A 620 8.64 -3.44 21.15
N ARG A 621 9.96 -3.62 21.22
CA ARG A 621 10.91 -2.51 21.19
C ARG A 621 10.73 -1.61 19.96
N VAL A 622 10.77 -2.20 18.77
CA VAL A 622 10.61 -1.49 17.49
C VAL A 622 9.25 -0.81 17.40
N ALA A 623 8.19 -1.46 17.89
CA ALA A 623 6.85 -0.90 17.86
C ALA A 623 6.70 0.32 18.80
N VAL A 624 7.18 0.21 20.03
CA VAL A 624 7.17 1.32 21.00
C VAL A 624 8.00 2.50 20.48
N GLU A 625 9.19 2.24 19.93
CA GLU A 625 10.05 3.27 19.35
C GLU A 625 9.38 3.97 18.16
N ALA A 626 8.76 3.22 17.25
CA ALA A 626 8.05 3.77 16.08
C ALA A 626 6.81 4.59 16.47
N ILE A 627 6.05 4.14 17.47
CA ILE A 627 4.89 4.89 17.99
C ILE A 627 5.36 6.20 18.61
N LEU A 628 6.42 6.17 19.44
CA LEU A 628 6.98 7.38 20.03
C LEU A 628 7.46 8.37 18.96
N GLU A 629 8.20 7.89 17.96
CA GLU A 629 8.66 8.70 16.83
C GLU A 629 7.48 9.37 16.10
N GLY A 630 6.47 8.60 15.70
CA GLY A 630 5.30 9.15 15.00
C GLY A 630 4.50 10.16 15.83
N VAL A 631 4.26 9.88 17.12
CA VAL A 631 3.56 10.81 18.02
C VAL A 631 4.37 12.10 18.21
N LEU A 632 5.69 12.00 18.36
CA LEU A 632 6.56 13.17 18.49
C LEU A 632 6.57 14.02 17.22
N ASN A 633 6.54 13.40 16.04
CA ASN A 633 6.44 14.11 14.76
C ASN A 633 5.16 14.92 14.70
N ALA A 634 4.02 14.30 15.01
CA ALA A 634 2.74 14.99 15.07
C ALA A 634 2.78 16.19 16.04
N ILE A 635 3.36 16.05 17.23
CA ILE A 635 3.44 17.14 18.22
C ILE A 635 4.38 18.26 17.76
N CYS A 636 5.48 17.93 17.08
CA CYS A 636 6.48 18.88 16.61
C CYS A 636 6.04 19.67 15.37
N ASP A 637 5.14 19.10 14.57
CA ASP A 637 4.72 19.61 13.26
C ASP A 637 3.47 20.51 13.35
N CYS A 638 2.77 20.47 14.48
CA CYS A 638 1.60 21.31 14.74
C CYS A 638 2.01 22.72 15.20
N ASP A 639 1.83 23.71 14.32
CA ASP A 639 2.20 25.12 14.57
C ASP A 639 1.44 25.80 15.72
N ALA A 640 0.34 25.24 16.24
CA ALA A 640 -0.27 25.71 17.50
C ALA A 640 -1.29 24.76 18.16
N THR A 641 -1.67 23.62 17.57
CA THR A 641 -2.97 22.97 17.89
C THR A 641 -2.94 21.60 18.56
N SER A 642 -1.84 20.81 18.55
CA SER A 642 -1.88 19.49 19.22
C SER A 642 -1.98 19.68 20.74
N CYS A 643 -3.16 19.41 21.29
CA CYS A 643 -3.47 19.46 22.72
C CYS A 643 -3.07 18.18 23.48
N ILE A 644 -2.50 17.18 22.82
CA ILE A 644 -2.10 15.91 23.46
C ILE A 644 -0.94 16.14 24.44
N LYS A 645 -1.26 16.06 25.73
CA LYS A 645 -0.32 16.19 26.86
C LYS A 645 0.06 14.84 27.44
N THR A 646 -0.75 13.80 27.22
CA THR A 646 -0.53 12.46 27.79
C THR A 646 -0.64 11.37 26.72
N LEU A 647 0.40 10.55 26.59
CA LEU A 647 0.40 9.32 25.79
C LEU A 647 0.36 8.11 26.74
N ILE A 648 -0.62 7.23 26.55
CA ILE A 648 -0.82 6.05 27.39
C ILE A 648 -0.70 4.78 26.55
N PHE A 649 0.29 3.94 26.85
CA PHE A 649 0.39 2.59 26.32
C PHE A 649 -0.45 1.64 27.18
N VAL A 650 -1.39 0.92 26.58
CA VAL A 650 -2.25 -0.03 27.29
C VAL A 650 -1.94 -1.47 26.89
N GLU A 651 -1.69 -2.29 27.90
CA GLU A 651 -1.45 -3.72 27.74
C GLU A 651 -2.32 -4.54 28.68
N LEU A 652 -3.10 -5.48 28.14
CA LEU A 652 -3.99 -6.32 28.94
C LEU A 652 -3.21 -7.22 29.92
N HIS A 653 -2.00 -7.62 29.53
CA HIS A 653 -1.18 -8.57 30.29
C HIS A 653 -0.03 -7.89 31.01
N PHE A 654 0.06 -8.12 32.33
CA PHE A 654 1.04 -7.43 33.19
C PHE A 654 2.50 -7.62 32.76
N GLY A 655 2.89 -8.84 32.35
CA GLY A 655 4.25 -9.08 31.86
C GLY A 655 4.61 -8.29 30.60
N LYS A 656 3.63 -7.96 29.74
CA LYS A 656 3.87 -7.16 28.52
C LYS A 656 3.98 -5.68 28.86
N ALA A 657 3.15 -5.19 29.78
CA ALA A 657 3.24 -3.83 30.30
C ALA A 657 4.61 -3.53 30.93
N LEU A 658 5.21 -4.49 31.65
CA LEU A 658 6.56 -4.36 32.19
C LEU A 658 7.63 -4.24 31.10
N GLU A 659 7.51 -5.02 30.02
CA GLU A 659 8.42 -4.96 28.87
C GLU A 659 8.39 -3.58 28.21
N VAL A 660 7.20 -3.05 27.95
CA VAL A 660 7.00 -1.71 27.37
C VAL A 660 7.60 -0.63 28.28
N GLN A 661 7.35 -0.71 29.58
CA GLN A 661 7.88 0.23 30.56
C GLN A 661 9.42 0.30 30.54
N GLU A 662 10.10 -0.83 30.39
CA GLU A 662 11.56 -0.88 30.38
C GLU A 662 12.16 -0.33 29.07
N ILE A 663 11.51 -0.62 27.94
CA ILE A 663 11.85 -0.02 26.65
C ILE A 663 11.75 1.50 26.74
N LEU A 664 10.65 2.02 27.28
CA LEU A 664 10.44 3.45 27.47
C LEU A 664 11.49 4.08 28.38
N LYS A 665 11.89 3.44 29.49
CA LYS A 665 12.96 3.95 30.38
C LYS A 665 14.30 4.06 29.67
N THR A 666 14.62 3.09 28.83
CA THR A 666 15.88 3.08 28.07
C THR A 666 15.86 4.15 26.98
N HIS A 667 14.73 4.28 26.28
CA HIS A 667 14.63 5.11 25.08
C HIS A 667 14.31 6.59 25.36
N SER A 668 13.50 6.89 26.40
CA SER A 668 13.17 8.26 26.80
C SER A 668 14.38 9.08 27.24
N LYS A 669 15.40 8.44 27.86
CA LYS A 669 16.68 9.10 28.19
C LYS A 669 17.43 9.56 26.94
N THR A 670 17.42 8.74 25.88
CA THR A 670 18.08 9.04 24.60
C THR A 670 17.32 10.10 23.81
N LEU A 671 15.98 10.11 23.88
CA LEU A 671 15.13 11.08 23.16
C LEU A 671 15.06 12.46 23.82
N ASN A 672 15.09 12.54 25.17
CA ASN A 672 15.16 13.82 25.88
C ASN A 672 16.43 14.62 25.54
N GLY A 673 17.49 13.97 25.02
CA GLY A 673 18.70 14.65 24.53
C GLY A 673 18.65 15.10 23.06
N ARG A 674 17.59 14.79 22.31
CA ARG A 674 17.46 15.07 20.86
C ARG A 674 16.38 16.09 20.52
N THR A 675 15.46 16.41 21.44
CA THR A 675 14.27 17.25 21.15
C THR A 675 14.17 18.44 22.10
N ASP A 676 14.63 19.62 21.68
CA ASP A 676 14.57 20.85 22.51
C ASP A 676 13.12 21.39 22.68
N ARG A 677 12.18 20.91 21.87
CA ARG A 677 10.78 21.38 21.83
C ARG A 677 9.81 20.59 22.72
N VAL A 678 10.15 19.37 23.13
CA VAL A 678 9.26 18.49 23.92
C VAL A 678 10.02 17.84 25.07
N GLN A 679 9.58 18.04 26.31
CA GLN A 679 10.11 17.37 27.49
C GLN A 679 9.29 16.11 27.80
N LEU A 680 9.91 14.93 27.77
CA LEU A 680 9.26 13.66 28.09
C LEU A 680 9.29 13.38 29.60
N GLU A 681 8.11 13.21 30.19
CA GLU A 681 7.92 12.79 31.59
C GLU A 681 7.40 11.34 31.63
N LEU A 682 8.28 10.37 31.92
CA LEU A 682 7.91 8.96 31.98
C LEU A 682 7.45 8.55 33.40
N GLY A 683 6.29 7.89 33.49
CA GLY A 683 5.83 7.26 34.74
C GLY A 683 6.79 6.18 35.25
N ARG A 684 6.98 6.06 36.57
CA ARG A 684 8.00 5.17 37.17
C ARG A 684 7.74 3.67 36.98
N ARG A 685 6.46 3.26 36.96
CA ARG A 685 6.00 1.85 36.89
C ARG A 685 4.64 1.79 36.16
N PRO A 686 4.25 0.62 35.60
CA PRO A 686 2.94 0.47 35.00
C PRO A 686 1.84 0.64 36.04
N ARG A 687 0.81 1.44 35.73
CA ARG A 687 -0.39 1.55 36.57
C ARG A 687 -1.28 0.33 36.37
N ARG A 688 -1.89 -0.17 37.43
CA ARG A 688 -2.91 -1.23 37.33
C ARG A 688 -4.27 -0.58 37.07
N GLY A 689 -4.89 -0.98 35.97
CA GLY A 689 -6.26 -0.62 35.61
C GLY A 689 -7.21 -1.81 35.78
N GLY A 690 -8.51 -1.54 35.67
CA GLY A 690 -9.54 -2.59 35.69
C GLY A 690 -9.37 -3.57 34.53
N GLY A 691 -9.61 -4.86 34.77
CA GLY A 691 -9.50 -5.91 33.75
C GLY A 691 -8.07 -6.39 33.46
N ALA A 692 -7.06 -5.91 34.20
CA ALA A 692 -5.70 -6.40 34.12
C ALA A 692 -5.63 -7.92 34.30
N ARG A 693 -4.93 -8.62 33.41
CA ARG A 693 -4.75 -10.08 33.48
C ARG A 693 -3.32 -10.42 33.86
N LEU A 694 -3.18 -11.28 34.86
CA LEU A 694 -1.95 -12.03 35.10
C LEU A 694 -2.09 -13.31 34.28
N GLY A 695 -1.33 -13.43 33.18
CA GLY A 695 -1.36 -14.66 32.38
C GLY A 695 -0.86 -15.85 33.22
N PRO A 696 -1.47 -17.03 33.12
CA PRO A 696 -1.12 -18.20 33.95
C PRO A 696 0.38 -18.52 33.86
N ASP A 697 0.98 -18.47 32.68
CA ASP A 697 2.42 -18.68 32.50
C ASP A 697 3.28 -17.66 33.25
N PHE A 698 2.85 -16.38 33.28
CA PHE A 698 3.58 -15.32 33.97
C PHE A 698 3.34 -15.36 35.49
N ALA A 699 2.15 -15.79 35.92
CA ALA A 699 1.82 -16.03 37.32
C ALA A 699 2.65 -17.18 37.90
N LEU A 700 2.69 -18.29 37.16
CA LEU A 700 3.52 -19.45 37.44
C LEU A 700 4.99 -19.03 37.46
N ALA A 701 5.49 -18.38 36.41
CA ALA A 701 6.87 -17.94 36.36
C ALA A 701 7.25 -16.96 37.49
N LEU A 702 6.32 -16.08 37.92
CA LEU A 702 6.49 -15.22 39.11
C LEU A 702 6.57 -16.03 40.41
N ALA A 703 5.69 -17.02 40.57
CA ALA A 703 5.71 -17.93 41.71
C ALA A 703 7.04 -18.70 41.75
N LEU A 704 7.44 -19.32 40.64
CA LEU A 704 8.70 -20.07 40.51
C LEU A 704 9.93 -19.20 40.77
N SER A 705 9.91 -17.95 40.30
CA SER A 705 10.99 -17.00 40.54
C SER A 705 11.07 -16.57 42.01
N GLY A 706 9.93 -16.37 42.67
CA GLY A 706 9.89 -16.09 44.11
C GLY A 706 10.35 -17.27 44.96
N LEU A 707 9.97 -18.48 44.56
CA LEU A 707 10.34 -19.74 45.20
C LEU A 707 11.85 -20.04 45.04
N SER A 708 12.40 -19.85 43.84
CA SER A 708 13.84 -20.02 43.55
C SER A 708 14.73 -19.04 44.33
N LEU A 709 14.27 -17.79 44.53
CA LEU A 709 14.99 -16.81 45.36
C LEU A 709 14.93 -17.14 46.87
N ALA A 710 13.92 -17.90 47.32
CA ALA A 710 13.79 -18.36 48.69
C ALA A 710 14.62 -19.62 48.99
N THR A 711 14.94 -20.44 47.97
CA THR A 711 15.58 -21.77 48.14
C THR A 711 17.04 -21.87 47.66
N GLY A 712 17.69 -20.76 47.28
CA GLY A 712 19.11 -20.71 46.86
C GLY A 712 20.10 -21.31 47.88
N LYS A 713 21.43 -21.29 47.62
CA LYS A 713 22.49 -22.07 48.31
C LYS A 713 22.48 -22.22 49.86
N HIS A 714 21.69 -21.44 50.60
CA HIS A 714 21.48 -21.53 52.05
C HIS A 714 20.01 -21.74 52.50
N GLY A 715 19.09 -22.09 51.60
CA GLY A 715 17.67 -22.29 51.91
C GLY A 715 17.45 -23.46 52.86
N ARG A 716 16.62 -23.26 53.91
CA ARG A 716 16.37 -24.29 54.92
C ARG A 716 15.57 -25.46 54.30
N PRO A 717 15.71 -26.70 54.82
CA PRO A 717 14.93 -27.85 54.34
C PRO A 717 13.40 -27.60 54.34
N GLU A 718 12.93 -26.81 55.31
CA GLU A 718 11.54 -26.38 55.45
C GLU A 718 11.06 -25.51 54.27
N ASP A 719 11.92 -24.63 53.75
CA ASP A 719 11.61 -23.75 52.62
C ASP A 719 11.45 -24.56 51.32
N ARG A 720 12.27 -25.61 51.12
CA ARG A 720 12.14 -26.55 49.98
C ARG A 720 10.86 -27.38 50.04
N GLN A 721 10.45 -27.82 51.24
CA GLN A 721 9.22 -28.57 51.44
C GLN A 721 7.98 -27.69 51.17
N ALA A 722 8.00 -26.43 51.58
CA ALA A 722 6.93 -25.46 51.31
C ALA A 722 6.76 -25.20 49.80
N VAL A 723 7.86 -25.12 49.06
CA VAL A 723 7.86 -24.94 47.59
C VAL A 723 7.23 -26.13 46.88
N ALA A 724 7.61 -27.36 47.24
CA ALA A 724 7.02 -28.57 46.68
C ALA A 724 5.50 -28.64 46.95
N THR A 725 5.09 -28.27 48.16
CA THR A 725 3.66 -28.26 48.57
C THR A 725 2.84 -27.23 47.77
N ILE A 726 3.40 -26.05 47.49
CA ILE A 726 2.74 -25.01 46.67
C ILE A 726 2.59 -25.45 45.22
N VAL A 727 3.63 -26.07 44.63
CA VAL A 727 3.57 -26.59 43.25
C VAL A 727 2.53 -27.71 43.13
N ASP A 728 2.43 -28.58 44.13
CA ASP A 728 1.42 -29.64 44.20
C ASP A 728 -0.01 -29.09 44.30
N SER A 729 -0.19 -27.96 44.99
CA SER A 729 -1.49 -27.31 45.21
C SER A 729 -2.00 -26.53 43.99
N LEU A 730 -1.17 -26.30 42.96
CA LEU A 730 -1.54 -25.53 41.76
C LEU A 730 -2.36 -26.34 40.73
N GLY A 731 -2.61 -27.64 40.97
CA GLY A 731 -3.48 -28.46 40.12
C GLY A 731 -2.99 -28.65 38.68
N LEU A 732 -1.68 -28.59 38.45
CA LEU A 732 -1.08 -28.68 37.12
C LEU A 732 -1.15 -30.12 36.56
N PRO A 733 -1.39 -30.30 35.24
CA PRO A 733 -1.28 -31.61 34.59
C PRO A 733 0.13 -32.23 34.79
N GLY A 734 0.23 -33.56 34.90
CA GLY A 734 1.47 -34.25 35.30
C GLY A 734 2.74 -33.84 34.54
N ARG A 735 2.66 -33.73 33.20
CA ARG A 735 3.79 -33.26 32.37
C ARG A 735 4.22 -31.81 32.66
N PHE A 736 3.27 -30.94 32.99
CA PHE A 736 3.55 -29.54 33.35
C PHE A 736 4.25 -29.44 34.70
N LYS A 737 3.88 -30.31 35.65
CA LYS A 737 4.46 -30.36 36.99
C LYS A 737 5.94 -30.76 36.97
N GLU A 738 6.30 -31.76 36.17
CA GLU A 738 7.69 -32.19 35.97
C GLU A 738 8.54 -31.10 35.30
N GLN A 739 8.03 -30.47 34.24
CA GLN A 739 8.73 -29.39 33.52
C GLN A 739 8.96 -28.16 34.40
N VAL A 740 7.97 -27.78 35.21
CA VAL A 740 8.09 -26.70 36.18
C VAL A 740 9.19 -26.99 37.20
N THR A 741 9.27 -28.23 37.68
CA THR A 741 10.26 -28.65 38.67
C THR A 741 11.68 -28.61 38.11
N GLU A 742 11.87 -29.05 36.86
CA GLU A 742 13.17 -29.05 36.17
C GLU A 742 13.69 -27.62 35.92
N GLU A 743 12.81 -26.69 35.53
CA GLU A 743 13.20 -25.31 35.26
C GLU A 743 13.47 -24.51 36.55
N ILE A 744 12.81 -24.82 37.68
CA ILE A 744 13.17 -24.25 38.99
C ILE A 744 14.61 -24.64 39.36
N ALA A 745 15.02 -25.89 39.09
CA ALA A 745 16.35 -26.40 39.41
C ALA A 745 17.44 -25.65 38.62
N LYS A 746 17.26 -25.51 37.29
CA LYS A 746 18.20 -24.77 36.41
C LYS A 746 18.35 -23.30 36.79
N LEU A 747 17.27 -22.66 37.27
CA LEU A 747 17.29 -21.25 37.66
C LEU A 747 17.89 -21.02 39.05
N SER A 748 17.77 -21.98 39.96
CA SER A 748 18.47 -21.94 41.24
C SER A 748 19.99 -21.97 41.05
N GLU A 749 20.49 -22.68 40.04
CA GLU A 749 21.91 -22.66 39.65
C GLU A 749 22.30 -21.29 39.08
N ALA A 750 21.54 -20.78 38.10
CA ALA A 750 21.80 -19.50 37.44
C ALA A 750 21.72 -18.27 38.36
N ALA A 751 20.91 -18.33 39.43
CA ALA A 751 20.79 -17.25 40.42
C ALA A 751 22.01 -17.15 41.37
N THR A 752 22.87 -18.17 41.42
CA THR A 752 24.04 -18.23 42.32
C THR A 752 25.38 -17.84 41.69
N GLU A 753 25.45 -17.61 40.37
CA GLU A 753 26.71 -17.38 39.62
C GLU A 753 27.12 -15.91 39.45
N GLY A 754 26.47 -14.93 40.08
CA GLY A 754 26.93 -13.54 40.01
C GLY A 754 26.32 -12.60 41.05
N GLU A 755 27.13 -11.67 41.58
CA GLU A 755 26.86 -10.75 42.70
C GLU A 755 25.67 -9.77 42.54
N LYS A 756 24.75 -9.98 41.59
CA LYS A 756 23.54 -9.14 41.43
C LYS A 756 22.27 -9.98 41.63
N ARG A 757 21.55 -9.71 42.73
CA ARG A 757 20.16 -10.18 42.96
C ARG A 757 19.27 -9.80 41.76
N ILE A 758 18.92 -10.78 40.93
CA ILE A 758 17.96 -10.62 39.84
C ILE A 758 16.55 -10.50 40.44
N ALA A 759 15.76 -9.51 40.01
CA ALA A 759 14.40 -9.33 40.53
C ALA A 759 13.46 -10.47 40.07
N PRO A 760 12.51 -10.94 40.91
CA PRO A 760 11.60 -12.05 40.56
C PRO A 760 10.83 -11.83 39.26
N SER A 761 10.49 -10.57 38.95
CA SER A 761 9.80 -10.21 37.70
C SER A 761 10.65 -10.39 36.44
N GLU A 762 11.97 -10.29 36.55
CA GLU A 762 12.91 -10.44 35.43
C GLU A 762 13.17 -11.91 35.11
N LEU A 763 13.28 -12.74 36.15
CA LEU A 763 13.38 -14.19 36.05
C LEU A 763 12.09 -14.79 35.47
N ALA A 764 10.92 -14.33 35.94
CA ALA A 764 9.61 -14.77 35.45
C ALA A 764 9.42 -14.49 33.94
N ARG A 765 10.06 -13.43 33.43
CA ARG A 765 10.02 -13.07 32.01
C ARG A 765 10.82 -14.04 31.14
N LYS A 766 11.98 -14.53 31.61
CA LYS A 766 12.81 -15.52 30.89
C LYS A 766 12.07 -16.86 30.77
N LEU A 767 11.54 -17.37 31.88
CA LEU A 767 10.68 -18.56 31.94
C LEU A 767 9.51 -18.51 30.94
N ARG A 768 8.80 -17.38 30.89
CA ARG A 768 7.67 -17.19 29.98
C ARG A 768 8.06 -17.30 28.50
N LEU A 769 9.25 -16.85 28.12
CA LEU A 769 9.73 -16.92 26.72
C LEU A 769 9.96 -18.36 26.28
N GLU A 770 10.35 -19.24 27.19
CA GLU A 770 10.64 -20.65 26.91
C GLU A 770 9.37 -21.50 26.92
N LEU A 771 8.46 -21.27 27.88
CA LEU A 771 7.12 -21.88 27.91
C LEU A 771 6.32 -21.56 26.63
N ARG A 772 6.34 -20.30 26.17
CA ARG A 772 5.64 -19.87 24.94
C ARG A 772 6.17 -20.50 23.65
N ARG A 773 7.39 -21.03 23.63
CA ARG A 773 7.98 -21.67 22.44
C ARG A 773 7.51 -23.11 22.24
N ARG A 774 6.91 -23.75 23.26
CA ARG A 774 6.70 -25.21 23.25
C ARG A 774 5.25 -25.69 23.20
N ASP A 775 4.25 -24.88 23.60
CA ASP A 775 2.84 -25.30 23.62
C ASP A 775 1.88 -24.28 22.99
N ARG A 776 1.14 -24.65 21.93
CA ARG A 776 -0.13 -23.96 21.59
C ARG A 776 -1.17 -24.89 21.00
N ALA A 777 -2.33 -24.94 21.66
CA ALA A 777 -3.59 -25.45 21.13
C ALA A 777 -4.41 -24.30 20.51
N PRO A 778 -5.21 -24.54 19.45
CA PRO A 778 -5.92 -23.50 18.68
C PRO A 778 -7.21 -22.98 19.33
N ARG A 779 -7.56 -21.70 19.05
CA ARG A 779 -8.85 -21.04 19.36
C ARG A 779 -9.54 -20.56 18.07
N ASP A 780 -10.86 -20.30 18.13
CA ASP A 780 -11.82 -20.04 17.02
C ASP A 780 -11.59 -18.80 16.12
N ILE A 781 -10.44 -18.12 16.17
CA ILE A 781 -10.17 -16.98 15.28
C ILE A 781 -9.71 -17.51 13.91
N PRO A 782 -10.32 -17.07 12.78
CA PRO A 782 -9.93 -17.57 11.46
C PRO A 782 -8.46 -17.28 11.14
N THR A 783 -7.74 -18.30 10.66
CA THR A 783 -6.43 -18.11 10.04
C THR A 783 -6.64 -17.48 8.66
N ARG A 784 -6.09 -16.29 8.45
CA ARG A 784 -6.12 -15.62 7.15
C ARG A 784 -4.81 -15.83 6.43
N LEU A 785 -4.88 -16.23 5.16
CA LEU A 785 -3.74 -16.40 4.28
C LEU A 785 -3.96 -15.53 3.04
N SER A 786 -3.09 -14.55 2.85
CA SER A 786 -3.12 -13.68 1.67
C SER A 786 -2.14 -14.20 0.64
N VAL A 787 -2.62 -14.48 -0.58
CA VAL A 787 -1.81 -15.01 -1.68
C VAL A 787 -2.08 -14.20 -2.94
N SER A 788 -1.05 -13.58 -3.50
CA SER A 788 -1.17 -12.75 -4.71
C SER A 788 -0.03 -12.99 -5.69
N TRP A 789 -0.26 -12.65 -6.95
CA TRP A 789 0.74 -12.65 -8.02
C TRP A 789 1.21 -11.20 -8.28
N ASP A 790 2.50 -10.92 -8.02
CA ASP A 790 3.06 -9.56 -8.21
C ASP A 790 3.51 -9.27 -9.66
N GLY A 791 3.34 -10.23 -10.56
CA GLY A 791 3.85 -10.22 -11.94
C GLY A 791 4.92 -11.27 -12.18
N ASN A 792 5.80 -11.50 -11.20
CA ASN A 792 6.93 -12.44 -11.30
C ASN A 792 6.98 -13.48 -10.17
N ASN A 793 6.35 -13.22 -9.02
CA ASN A 793 6.40 -14.05 -7.83
C ASN A 793 5.00 -14.29 -7.25
N VAL A 794 4.87 -15.42 -6.56
CA VAL A 794 3.78 -15.66 -5.62
C VAL A 794 4.16 -14.99 -4.30
N VAL A 795 3.38 -14.01 -3.87
CA VAL A 795 3.55 -13.29 -2.60
C VAL A 795 2.54 -13.82 -1.59
N VAL A 796 3.03 -14.29 -0.45
CA VAL A 796 2.23 -14.91 0.60
C VAL A 796 2.42 -14.17 1.92
N ALA A 797 1.31 -13.85 2.60
CA ALA A 797 1.27 -13.32 3.97
C ALA A 797 0.22 -14.06 4.78
N ALA A 798 0.32 -14.05 6.12
CA ALA A 798 -0.69 -14.68 6.96
C ALA A 798 -0.99 -13.86 8.21
N LEU A 799 -2.21 -14.01 8.71
CA LEU A 799 -2.63 -13.55 10.02
C LEU A 799 -3.32 -14.73 10.72
N THR A 800 -2.69 -15.27 11.74
CA THR A 800 -3.26 -16.30 12.60
C THR A 800 -3.89 -15.68 13.85
N ASP A 801 -4.60 -16.49 14.63
CA ASP A 801 -5.14 -16.14 15.95
C ASP A 801 -4.10 -15.54 16.91
N VAL A 802 -2.83 -15.86 16.67
CA VAL A 802 -1.72 -15.40 17.49
C VAL A 802 -0.82 -14.41 16.77
N ALA A 803 -0.61 -14.57 15.46
CA ALA A 803 0.49 -13.92 14.79
C ALA A 803 0.26 -13.40 13.38
N VAL A 804 0.80 -12.21 13.11
CA VAL A 804 1.03 -11.74 11.73
C VAL A 804 2.31 -12.38 11.23
N VAL A 805 2.27 -13.01 10.06
CA VAL A 805 3.46 -13.51 9.36
C VAL A 805 3.72 -12.58 8.18
N PRO A 806 4.89 -11.90 8.15
CA PRO A 806 5.19 -10.93 7.12
C PRO A 806 5.35 -11.59 5.75
N GLU A 807 5.16 -10.80 4.70
CA GLU A 807 5.19 -11.25 3.31
C GLU A 807 6.45 -12.07 2.96
N ARG A 808 6.25 -13.10 2.13
CA ARG A 808 7.31 -13.83 1.42
C ARG A 808 6.99 -13.86 -0.05
N ALA A 809 8.01 -13.64 -0.88
CA ALA A 809 7.92 -13.84 -2.32
C ALA A 809 8.62 -15.15 -2.69
N SER A 810 7.92 -16.01 -3.42
CA SER A 810 8.45 -17.23 -4.03
C SER A 810 8.50 -17.06 -5.54
N GLY A 811 9.70 -17.15 -6.13
CA GLY A 811 9.86 -17.12 -7.58
C GLY A 811 9.42 -18.44 -8.19
N VAL A 812 8.27 -18.43 -8.89
CA VAL A 812 7.71 -19.59 -9.60
C VAL A 812 7.34 -19.15 -11.01
N GLN A 813 7.61 -19.98 -12.02
CA GLN A 813 7.19 -19.67 -13.39
C GLN A 813 5.67 -19.80 -13.52
N LYS A 814 5.03 -18.78 -14.11
CA LYS A 814 3.57 -18.73 -14.28
C LYS A 814 3.02 -19.94 -15.03
N SER A 815 3.72 -20.40 -16.07
CA SER A 815 3.35 -21.59 -16.84
C SER A 815 3.21 -22.86 -16.02
N ILE A 816 4.03 -23.03 -14.96
CA ILE A 816 3.95 -24.19 -14.06
C ILE A 816 2.71 -24.08 -13.16
N VAL A 817 2.40 -22.87 -12.70
CA VAL A 817 1.19 -22.61 -11.91
C VAL A 817 -0.05 -22.88 -12.76
N ASP A 818 -0.08 -22.40 -14.00
CA ASP A 818 -1.20 -22.59 -14.92
C ASP A 818 -1.39 -24.07 -15.27
N GLU A 819 -0.29 -24.81 -15.48
CA GLU A 819 -0.34 -26.26 -15.66
C GLU A 819 -0.90 -26.98 -14.42
N ALA A 820 -0.49 -26.56 -13.23
CA ALA A 820 -1.00 -27.14 -11.99
C ALA A 820 -2.51 -26.90 -11.82
N VAL A 821 -2.99 -25.67 -12.08
CA VAL A 821 -4.42 -25.34 -12.05
C VAL A 821 -5.19 -26.22 -13.02
N ARG A 822 -4.72 -26.38 -14.25
CA ARG A 822 -5.36 -27.24 -15.26
C ARG A 822 -5.54 -28.67 -14.81
N ARG A 823 -4.54 -29.24 -14.14
CA ARG A 823 -4.61 -30.62 -13.63
C ARG A 823 -5.50 -30.78 -12.40
N MET A 824 -5.86 -29.68 -11.74
CA MET A 824 -6.73 -29.69 -10.56
C MET A 824 -8.22 -29.51 -10.90
N VAL A 825 -8.55 -29.22 -12.17
CA VAL A 825 -9.94 -29.19 -12.65
C VAL A 825 -10.38 -30.63 -12.92
N ASP A 826 -11.44 -31.05 -12.25
CA ASP A 826 -12.04 -32.39 -12.35
C ASP A 826 -11.02 -33.57 -12.41
N PRO A 827 -10.12 -33.68 -11.41
CA PRO A 827 -9.08 -34.71 -11.40
C PRO A 827 -9.62 -36.08 -11.03
N ALA A 828 -8.97 -37.14 -11.53
CA ALA A 828 -9.22 -38.51 -11.06
C ALA A 828 -8.90 -38.64 -9.56
N ILE A 829 -9.73 -39.39 -8.82
CA ILE A 829 -9.69 -39.53 -7.36
C ILE A 829 -8.27 -39.86 -6.85
N GLU A 830 -7.56 -40.74 -7.53
CA GLU A 830 -6.24 -41.24 -7.14
C GLU A 830 -5.16 -40.16 -7.21
N THR A 831 -5.38 -39.11 -8.01
CA THR A 831 -4.41 -38.04 -8.27
C THR A 831 -4.57 -36.83 -7.35
N ILE A 832 -5.74 -36.66 -6.72
CA ILE A 832 -6.10 -35.50 -5.91
C ILE A 832 -5.07 -35.23 -4.81
N ALA A 833 -4.68 -36.28 -4.08
CA ALA A 833 -3.75 -36.15 -2.96
C ALA A 833 -2.35 -35.71 -3.41
N ASP A 834 -1.85 -36.27 -4.53
CA ASP A 834 -0.54 -35.92 -5.07
C ASP A 834 -0.52 -34.48 -5.63
N LEU A 835 -1.57 -34.09 -6.36
CA LEU A 835 -1.74 -32.73 -6.87
C LEU A 835 -1.81 -31.72 -5.74
N GLY A 836 -2.67 -31.96 -4.74
CA GLY A 836 -2.81 -31.12 -3.55
C GLY A 836 -1.50 -30.93 -2.80
N ARG A 837 -0.69 -31.99 -2.69
CA ARG A 837 0.66 -31.91 -2.11
C ARG A 837 1.60 -31.09 -2.99
N ARG A 838 1.71 -31.37 -4.29
CA ARG A 838 2.65 -30.67 -5.19
C ARG A 838 2.39 -29.18 -5.24
N VAL A 839 1.12 -28.77 -5.33
CA VAL A 839 0.74 -27.35 -5.36
C VAL A 839 1.03 -26.67 -4.01
N ASN A 840 0.83 -27.36 -2.88
CA ASN A 840 1.25 -26.87 -1.57
C ASN A 840 2.76 -26.53 -1.55
N PHE A 841 3.61 -27.45 -2.04
CA PHE A 841 5.06 -27.24 -2.10
C PHE A 841 5.48 -26.18 -3.13
N LEU A 842 4.73 -26.06 -4.23
CA LEU A 842 5.01 -25.10 -5.30
C LEU A 842 4.70 -23.66 -4.87
N LEU A 843 3.54 -23.42 -4.26
CA LEU A 843 3.05 -22.07 -3.99
C LEU A 843 3.41 -21.54 -2.60
N LEU A 844 3.44 -22.41 -1.58
CA LEU A 844 3.60 -21.97 -0.19
C LEU A 844 5.04 -22.18 0.32
N PRO A 845 5.71 -21.14 0.84
CA PRO A 845 6.99 -21.28 1.54
C PRO A 845 6.88 -22.17 2.79
N ARG A 846 8.01 -22.68 3.28
CA ARG A 846 8.04 -23.66 4.38
C ARG A 846 7.31 -23.19 5.64
N ASP A 847 7.55 -21.97 6.06
CA ASP A 847 6.91 -21.35 7.24
C ASP A 847 5.39 -21.21 7.07
N PHE A 848 4.88 -21.10 5.84
CA PHE A 848 3.44 -21.03 5.55
C PHE A 848 2.79 -22.41 5.47
N ARG A 849 3.53 -23.42 4.97
CA ARG A 849 3.06 -24.81 5.01
C ARG A 849 2.84 -25.28 6.44
N ASP A 850 3.72 -24.89 7.36
CA ASP A 850 3.55 -25.18 8.79
C ASP A 850 2.29 -24.51 9.36
N ILE A 851 1.93 -23.30 8.90
CA ILE A 851 0.68 -22.63 9.31
C ILE A 851 -0.54 -23.39 8.82
N VAL A 852 -0.58 -23.76 7.53
CA VAL A 852 -1.69 -24.52 6.94
C VAL A 852 -1.85 -25.85 7.70
N ARG A 853 -0.73 -26.55 7.92
CA ARG A 853 -0.68 -27.80 8.67
C ARG A 853 -1.23 -27.70 10.09
N LEU A 854 -0.85 -26.65 10.83
CA LEU A 854 -1.22 -26.49 12.24
C LEU A 854 -2.60 -25.87 12.46
N THR A 855 -3.28 -25.42 11.42
CA THR A 855 -4.57 -24.73 11.54
C THR A 855 -5.72 -25.73 11.70
N ASN A 856 -6.46 -25.64 12.81
CA ASN A 856 -7.67 -26.47 13.02
C ASN A 856 -8.98 -25.69 12.99
N GLY A 857 -8.93 -24.35 12.80
CA GLY A 857 -10.09 -23.45 12.73
C GLY A 857 -10.38 -22.99 11.30
N PRO A 858 -11.33 -22.05 11.10
CA PRO A 858 -11.65 -21.50 9.78
C PRO A 858 -10.43 -20.88 9.09
N VAL A 859 -10.33 -21.05 7.77
CA VAL A 859 -9.30 -20.47 6.91
C VAL A 859 -9.95 -19.52 5.93
N VAL A 860 -9.46 -18.28 5.88
CA VAL A 860 -9.86 -17.27 4.89
C VAL A 860 -8.70 -17.01 3.94
N LEU A 861 -8.91 -17.26 2.66
CA LEU A 861 -7.94 -17.07 1.59
C LEU A 861 -8.18 -15.73 0.91
N GLU A 862 -7.30 -14.76 1.14
CA GLU A 862 -7.34 -13.46 0.48
C GLU A 862 -6.51 -13.53 -0.81
N VAL A 863 -7.17 -13.64 -1.95
CA VAL A 863 -6.55 -13.94 -3.23
C VAL A 863 -6.83 -12.87 -4.27
N ASP A 864 -5.87 -12.57 -5.13
CA ASP A 864 -6.16 -11.82 -6.35
C ASP A 864 -6.80 -12.72 -7.42
N ARG A 865 -7.14 -12.15 -8.58
CA ARG A 865 -7.78 -12.89 -9.67
C ARG A 865 -6.93 -14.04 -10.20
N GLU A 866 -5.61 -13.96 -10.14
CA GLU A 866 -4.73 -15.02 -10.63
C GLU A 866 -4.64 -16.19 -9.64
N MET A 867 -4.52 -15.89 -8.35
CA MET A 867 -4.42 -16.91 -7.30
C MET A 867 -5.80 -17.48 -6.92
N ALA A 868 -6.89 -16.81 -7.27
CA ALA A 868 -8.25 -17.34 -7.14
C ALA A 868 -8.51 -18.56 -8.05
N LYS A 869 -7.73 -18.77 -9.10
CA LYS A 869 -7.89 -19.92 -10.01
C LYS A 869 -7.41 -21.23 -9.39
N VAL A 870 -6.55 -21.15 -8.36
CA VAL A 870 -6.04 -22.33 -7.66
C VAL A 870 -7.15 -22.98 -6.85
N HIS A 871 -7.26 -24.31 -6.90
CA HIS A 871 -8.23 -25.10 -6.12
C HIS A 871 -7.70 -25.32 -4.70
N TRP A 872 -7.73 -24.27 -3.90
CA TRP A 872 -7.19 -24.25 -2.53
C TRP A 872 -7.80 -25.31 -1.61
N GLU A 873 -9.04 -25.71 -1.87
CA GLU A 873 -9.77 -26.76 -1.16
C GLU A 873 -9.06 -28.12 -1.24
N MET A 874 -8.30 -28.37 -2.31
CA MET A 874 -7.54 -29.61 -2.52
C MET A 874 -6.14 -29.58 -1.90
N ILE A 875 -5.65 -28.42 -1.45
CA ILE A 875 -4.30 -28.29 -0.91
C ILE A 875 -4.12 -29.21 0.30
N ALA A 876 -3.06 -30.01 0.29
CA ALA A 876 -2.84 -31.00 1.33
C ALA A 876 -2.37 -30.33 2.63
N GLN A 877 -3.14 -30.48 3.71
CA GLN A 877 -2.89 -29.82 4.98
C GLN A 877 -1.69 -30.43 5.73
N ASP A 878 -1.64 -31.76 5.84
CA ASP A 878 -0.65 -32.50 6.62
C ASP A 878 0.44 -33.18 5.79
N ALA A 879 0.66 -32.76 4.54
CA ALA A 879 1.61 -33.42 3.66
C ALA A 879 3.06 -33.29 4.19
N THR A 880 3.61 -34.39 4.69
CA THR A 880 5.06 -34.56 4.88
C THR A 880 5.65 -35.31 3.68
N ARG A 881 6.98 -35.30 3.52
CA ARG A 881 7.62 -36.12 2.46
C ARG A 881 7.26 -37.60 2.70
N GLY A 882 6.38 -38.16 1.88
CA GLY A 882 5.96 -39.57 1.94
C GLY A 882 4.58 -39.86 2.53
N THR A 883 3.76 -38.84 2.88
CA THR A 883 2.35 -39.04 3.28
C THR A 883 1.42 -38.12 2.52
N ASP A 884 0.26 -38.65 2.13
CA ASP A 884 -0.85 -37.89 1.56
C ASP A 884 -1.62 -37.23 2.71
N GLY A 885 -1.39 -35.93 2.92
CA GLY A 885 -2.14 -35.16 3.92
C GLY A 885 -3.60 -34.97 3.51
N LYS A 886 -4.52 -34.83 4.46
CA LYS A 886 -5.94 -34.56 4.18
C LYS A 886 -6.10 -33.20 3.47
N ALA A 887 -6.99 -33.14 2.48
CA ALA A 887 -7.26 -31.91 1.75
C ALA A 887 -7.90 -30.84 2.65
N LEU A 888 -7.46 -29.59 2.51
CA LEU A 888 -7.84 -28.48 3.36
C LEU A 888 -9.36 -28.30 3.46
N GLY A 889 -10.07 -28.38 2.33
CA GLY A 889 -11.52 -28.22 2.24
C GLY A 889 -12.34 -29.32 2.91
N LEU A 890 -11.72 -30.43 3.32
CA LEU A 890 -12.33 -31.53 4.08
C LEU A 890 -11.95 -31.51 5.56
N SER A 891 -10.92 -30.74 5.92
CA SER A 891 -10.41 -30.64 7.28
C SER A 891 -10.98 -29.44 8.02
N VAL A 892 -11.00 -28.27 7.37
CA VAL A 892 -11.37 -26.99 7.98
C VAL A 892 -12.37 -26.23 7.12
N GLN A 893 -13.02 -25.23 7.73
CA GLN A 893 -13.93 -24.33 7.01
C GLN A 893 -13.10 -23.39 6.12
N VAL A 894 -13.26 -23.44 4.79
CA VAL A 894 -12.47 -22.63 3.84
C VAL A 894 -13.37 -21.64 3.11
N ALA A 895 -13.01 -20.36 3.17
CA ALA A 895 -13.65 -19.27 2.43
C ALA A 895 -12.62 -18.42 1.68
N ARG A 896 -13.02 -17.79 0.57
CA ARG A 896 -12.20 -16.93 -0.29
C ARG A 896 -12.65 -15.47 -0.21
N GLN A 897 -11.71 -14.55 -0.30
CA GLN A 897 -11.95 -13.11 -0.40
C GLN A 897 -11.10 -12.54 -1.54
N LEU A 898 -11.75 -11.91 -2.53
CA LEU A 898 -11.05 -11.35 -3.69
C LEU A 898 -10.44 -9.99 -3.37
N ARG A 899 -9.16 -9.81 -3.71
CA ARG A 899 -8.44 -8.53 -3.60
C ARG A 899 -8.75 -7.65 -4.81
N THR A 900 -9.96 -7.07 -4.86
CA THR A 900 -10.39 -6.23 -6.00
C THR A 900 -10.31 -4.74 -5.69
N ALA A 901 -10.17 -3.92 -6.73
CA ALA A 901 -9.93 -2.47 -6.61
C ALA A 901 -11.18 -1.64 -6.27
N TYR A 902 -12.34 -2.28 -6.17
CA TYR A 902 -13.60 -1.63 -5.86
C TYR A 902 -13.99 -1.96 -4.43
N SER A 903 -14.23 -0.93 -3.64
CA SER A 903 -14.81 -1.04 -2.31
C SER A 903 -16.26 -0.59 -2.45
N THR A 904 -17.12 -1.49 -2.93
CA THR A 904 -18.56 -1.24 -2.92
C THR A 904 -19.09 -1.50 -1.52
N VAL A 905 -19.93 -0.58 -1.06
CA VAL A 905 -20.69 -0.77 0.18
C VAL A 905 -21.69 -1.89 -0.10
N PRO A 906 -21.64 -3.05 0.57
CA PRO A 906 -22.71 -4.03 0.54
C PRO A 906 -24.04 -3.33 0.81
N ALA A 907 -25.08 -3.74 0.08
CA ALA A 907 -26.40 -3.16 0.19
C ALA A 907 -26.82 -3.03 1.68
N ALA A 908 -27.44 -1.89 2.01
CA ALA A 908 -27.84 -1.58 3.38
C ALA A 908 -28.74 -2.69 3.93
N GLU A 909 -28.45 -3.15 5.16
CA GLU A 909 -29.37 -4.01 5.90
C GLU A 909 -30.62 -3.20 6.23
N LEU A 910 -31.71 -3.47 5.52
CA LEU A 910 -33.03 -3.14 6.04
C LEU A 910 -33.35 -4.18 7.13
N PRO A 911 -33.59 -3.77 8.39
CA PRO A 911 -34.09 -4.68 9.41
C PRO A 911 -35.45 -5.19 8.95
N ARG A 912 -35.54 -6.44 8.51
CA ARG A 912 -36.80 -7.01 8.06
C ARG A 912 -37.44 -7.82 9.19
N LYS A 913 -38.68 -7.44 9.51
CA LYS A 913 -39.61 -8.27 10.29
C LYS A 913 -40.37 -9.14 9.28
N GLY A 914 -40.00 -10.42 9.14
CA GLY A 914 -40.67 -11.34 8.21
C GLY A 914 -39.97 -12.70 8.09
N SER A 915 -40.62 -13.66 7.42
CA SER A 915 -40.02 -14.93 7.02
C SER A 915 -38.91 -14.70 5.98
N LEU A 916 -37.89 -15.56 5.98
CA LEU A 916 -36.86 -15.56 4.94
C LEU A 916 -37.51 -15.72 3.57
N THR A 917 -36.91 -15.12 2.54
CA THR A 917 -37.39 -15.21 1.16
C THR A 917 -36.30 -15.78 0.25
N ALA A 918 -36.67 -16.64 -0.70
CA ALA A 918 -35.73 -17.21 -1.67
C ALA A 918 -36.28 -17.15 -3.09
N LEU A 919 -35.40 -16.84 -4.04
CA LEU A 919 -35.65 -16.99 -5.48
C LEU A 919 -34.91 -18.23 -5.97
N VAL A 920 -35.65 -19.18 -6.55
CA VAL A 920 -35.11 -20.45 -7.05
C VAL A 920 -35.37 -20.53 -8.55
N ILE A 921 -34.29 -20.66 -9.33
CA ILE A 921 -34.30 -20.67 -10.80
C ILE A 921 -33.74 -22.00 -11.28
N GLY A 922 -34.49 -22.72 -12.12
CA GLY A 922 -34.07 -23.97 -12.73
C GLY A 922 -34.19 -23.97 -14.24
N ASP A 923 -33.13 -24.39 -14.93
CA ASP A 923 -33.11 -24.63 -16.39
C ASP A 923 -33.68 -23.48 -17.28
N PRO A 924 -33.14 -22.25 -17.20
CA PRO A 924 -33.61 -21.15 -18.06
C PRO A 924 -33.11 -21.20 -19.51
N GLY A 925 -32.29 -22.20 -19.88
CA GLY A 925 -31.65 -22.33 -21.19
C GLY A 925 -32.65 -22.65 -22.32
N ASP A 926 -32.30 -22.31 -23.56
CA ASP A 926 -33.16 -22.60 -24.73
C ASP A 926 -33.06 -24.08 -25.16
N PRO A 927 -34.13 -24.89 -25.04
CA PRO A 927 -34.10 -26.29 -25.47
C PRO A 927 -33.86 -26.44 -26.97
N ALA A 928 -34.25 -25.44 -27.79
CA ALA A 928 -34.03 -25.48 -29.23
C ALA A 928 -32.54 -25.43 -29.61
N LEU A 929 -31.68 -24.97 -28.70
CA LEU A 929 -30.23 -24.92 -28.86
C LEU A 929 -29.52 -26.09 -28.14
N GLY A 930 -30.28 -27.02 -27.54
CA GLY A 930 -29.75 -28.12 -26.74
C GLY A 930 -29.19 -27.66 -25.39
N HIS A 931 -29.74 -26.60 -24.82
CA HIS A 931 -29.39 -26.09 -23.49
C HIS A 931 -30.38 -26.55 -22.41
N ASP A 932 -31.12 -27.63 -22.65
CA ASP A 932 -32.07 -28.20 -21.71
C ASP A 932 -31.37 -29.05 -20.64
N LEU A 933 -31.65 -28.74 -19.38
CA LEU A 933 -31.11 -29.45 -18.21
C LEU A 933 -32.24 -29.99 -17.33
N PRO A 934 -32.78 -31.19 -17.63
CA PRO A 934 -33.80 -31.83 -16.79
C PRO A 934 -33.36 -31.99 -15.33
N GLY A 935 -32.06 -32.19 -15.11
CA GLY A 935 -31.42 -32.19 -13.80
C GLY A 935 -31.64 -30.92 -12.99
N ALA A 936 -31.35 -29.77 -13.60
CA ALA A 936 -31.52 -28.45 -12.99
C ALA A 936 -32.99 -28.15 -12.65
N ARG A 937 -33.95 -28.67 -13.43
CA ARG A 937 -35.38 -28.59 -13.10
C ARG A 937 -35.70 -29.36 -11.82
N ARG A 938 -35.22 -30.60 -11.72
CA ARG A 938 -35.40 -31.45 -10.54
C ARG A 938 -34.76 -30.83 -9.30
N GLU A 939 -33.54 -30.33 -9.43
CA GLU A 939 -32.86 -29.61 -8.35
C GLU A 939 -33.68 -28.43 -7.85
N ALA A 940 -34.15 -27.56 -8.76
CA ALA A 940 -34.93 -26.38 -8.39
C ALA A 940 -36.20 -26.75 -7.62
N MET A 941 -36.90 -27.81 -8.03
CA MET A 941 -38.10 -28.29 -7.31
C MET A 941 -37.77 -28.86 -5.92
N GLU A 942 -36.72 -29.67 -5.81
CA GLU A 942 -36.28 -30.24 -4.52
C GLU A 942 -35.80 -29.16 -3.55
N VAL A 943 -35.02 -28.19 -4.04
CA VAL A 943 -34.56 -27.05 -3.25
C VAL A 943 -35.73 -26.17 -2.82
N ALA A 944 -36.69 -25.89 -3.71
CA ALA A 944 -37.88 -25.13 -3.38
C ALA A 944 -38.71 -25.83 -2.29
N ALA A 945 -38.99 -27.12 -2.46
CA ALA A 945 -39.73 -27.92 -1.48
C ALA A 945 -39.01 -27.93 -0.11
N PHE A 946 -37.68 -28.07 -0.11
CA PHE A 946 -36.89 -28.05 1.11
C PHE A 946 -36.93 -26.69 1.82
N LEU A 947 -36.71 -25.59 1.08
CA LEU A 947 -36.73 -24.24 1.64
C LEU A 947 -38.11 -23.89 2.20
N GLU A 948 -39.19 -24.24 1.50
CA GLU A 948 -40.55 -24.07 2.02
C GLU A 948 -40.81 -24.89 3.28
N SER A 949 -40.28 -26.12 3.36
CA SER A 949 -40.39 -26.95 4.57
C SER A 949 -39.68 -26.32 5.79
N CYS A 950 -38.68 -25.47 5.54
CA CYS A 950 -37.99 -24.69 6.56
C CYS A 950 -38.68 -23.34 6.87
N GLY A 951 -39.84 -23.07 6.28
CA GLY A 951 -40.59 -21.81 6.46
C GLY A 951 -40.04 -20.62 5.69
N VAL A 952 -39.29 -20.86 4.62
CA VAL A 952 -38.82 -19.82 3.67
C VAL A 952 -39.92 -19.59 2.62
N ASN A 953 -40.22 -18.33 2.32
CA ASN A 953 -41.12 -17.98 1.22
C ASN A 953 -40.36 -18.07 -0.11
N VAL A 954 -40.76 -19.01 -0.98
CA VAL A 954 -40.03 -19.32 -2.21
C VAL A 954 -40.77 -18.78 -3.43
N THR A 955 -40.05 -18.05 -4.29
CA THR A 955 -40.45 -17.80 -5.68
C THR A 955 -39.71 -18.79 -6.57
N LEU A 956 -40.46 -19.69 -7.21
CA LEU A 956 -39.92 -20.74 -8.08
C LEU A 956 -40.18 -20.41 -9.55
N MET A 957 -39.15 -20.46 -10.38
CA MET A 957 -39.25 -20.26 -11.83
C MET A 957 -38.45 -21.36 -12.55
N ILE A 958 -39.07 -22.10 -13.44
CA ILE A 958 -38.45 -23.25 -14.11
C ILE A 958 -38.70 -23.22 -15.62
N GLY A 959 -37.65 -23.45 -16.39
CA GLY A 959 -37.74 -23.64 -17.83
C GLY A 959 -37.77 -22.33 -18.62
N ALA A 960 -37.29 -22.37 -19.86
CA ALA A 960 -37.35 -21.22 -20.75
C ALA A 960 -38.77 -20.88 -21.23
N PRO A 961 -39.03 -19.62 -21.66
CA PRO A 961 -40.30 -19.24 -22.27
C PRO A 961 -40.69 -20.13 -23.45
N GLY A 962 -41.91 -20.66 -23.41
CA GLY A 962 -42.46 -21.57 -24.41
C GLY A 962 -42.11 -23.05 -24.21
N SER A 963 -41.33 -23.40 -23.17
CA SER A 963 -41.19 -24.78 -22.72
C SER A 963 -42.47 -25.26 -22.00
N PRO A 964 -42.70 -26.59 -21.92
CA PRO A 964 -43.77 -27.15 -21.09
C PRO A 964 -43.68 -26.63 -19.66
N SER A 965 -44.81 -26.19 -19.11
CA SER A 965 -44.90 -25.76 -17.71
C SER A 965 -44.76 -26.98 -16.81
N GLU A 966 -43.85 -26.90 -15.85
CA GLU A 966 -43.79 -27.87 -14.75
C GLU A 966 -44.96 -27.65 -13.79
N GLN A 967 -45.32 -28.69 -13.04
CA GLN A 967 -46.26 -28.58 -11.92
C GLN A 967 -45.50 -28.69 -10.59
N PHE A 968 -45.76 -27.76 -9.69
CA PHE A 968 -45.26 -27.82 -8.32
C PHE A 968 -46.44 -27.64 -7.37
N LYS A 969 -46.69 -28.64 -6.52
CA LYS A 969 -47.83 -28.70 -5.59
C LYS A 969 -49.21 -28.49 -6.26
N GLY A 970 -49.37 -28.93 -7.51
CA GLY A 970 -50.63 -28.83 -8.25
C GLY A 970 -50.86 -27.49 -8.95
N GLU A 971 -49.91 -26.56 -8.87
CA GLU A 971 -49.94 -25.28 -9.59
C GLU A 971 -48.89 -25.26 -10.71
N ALA A 972 -49.19 -24.53 -11.79
CA ALA A 972 -48.28 -24.36 -12.91
C ALA A 972 -47.13 -23.41 -12.53
N VAL A 973 -45.88 -23.88 -12.67
CA VAL A 973 -44.68 -23.08 -12.37
C VAL A 973 -44.40 -22.12 -13.54
N PRO A 974 -44.19 -20.81 -13.28
CA PRO A 974 -43.85 -19.86 -14.34
C PRO A 974 -42.48 -20.16 -14.97
N SER A 975 -42.35 -19.87 -16.26
CA SER A 975 -41.07 -19.96 -16.96
C SER A 975 -40.06 -18.92 -16.46
N ALA A 976 -38.80 -19.30 -16.35
CA ALA A 976 -37.68 -18.42 -16.01
C ALA A 976 -37.21 -17.61 -17.23
N SER A 977 -37.97 -16.58 -17.63
CA SER A 977 -37.49 -15.61 -18.62
C SER A 977 -36.47 -14.65 -18.01
N MET A 978 -35.51 -14.16 -18.80
CA MET A 978 -34.52 -13.20 -18.32
C MET A 978 -35.19 -11.91 -17.79
N PHE A 979 -36.27 -11.47 -18.45
CA PHE A 979 -37.01 -10.28 -18.05
C PHE A 979 -37.74 -10.48 -16.71
N ASP A 980 -38.40 -11.61 -16.51
CA ASP A 980 -39.16 -11.88 -15.29
C ASP A 980 -38.24 -12.13 -14.09
N VAL A 981 -37.10 -12.81 -14.31
CA VAL A 981 -36.07 -12.98 -13.28
C VAL A 981 -35.45 -11.64 -12.88
N LEU A 982 -35.14 -10.77 -13.86
CA LEU A 982 -34.67 -9.42 -13.57
C LEU A 982 -35.73 -8.60 -12.83
N GLY A 983 -37.00 -8.71 -13.23
CA GLY A 983 -38.13 -8.11 -12.53
C GLY A 983 -38.19 -8.53 -11.07
N ALA A 984 -38.14 -9.84 -10.79
CA ALA A 984 -38.12 -10.37 -9.43
C ALA A 984 -36.92 -9.84 -8.62
N LEU A 985 -35.72 -9.80 -9.21
CA LEU A 985 -34.54 -9.24 -8.54
C LEU A 985 -34.64 -7.73 -8.30
N MET A 986 -35.26 -6.98 -9.20
CA MET A 986 -35.48 -5.53 -9.08
C MET A 986 -36.56 -5.19 -8.05
N ASP A 987 -37.64 -5.96 -8.00
CA ASP A 987 -38.67 -5.87 -6.96
C ASP A 987 -38.07 -6.19 -5.57
N GLY A 988 -37.01 -7.01 -5.58
CA GLY A 988 -35.99 -7.07 -4.55
C GLY A 988 -36.39 -7.82 -3.29
N GLY A 989 -35.40 -8.01 -2.42
CA GLY A 989 -35.65 -8.48 -1.06
C GLY A 989 -35.49 -9.97 -0.79
N TYR A 990 -34.96 -10.75 -1.72
CA TYR A 990 -34.60 -12.14 -1.48
C TYR A 990 -33.38 -12.27 -0.55
N ASP A 991 -33.45 -13.17 0.43
CA ASP A 991 -32.30 -13.52 1.27
C ASP A 991 -31.37 -14.51 0.57
N VAL A 992 -31.96 -15.46 -0.16
CA VAL A 992 -31.27 -16.52 -0.89
C VAL A 992 -31.65 -16.47 -2.36
N LEU A 993 -30.65 -16.56 -3.24
CA LEU A 993 -30.82 -16.81 -4.66
C LEU A 993 -30.17 -18.14 -5.00
N HIS A 994 -30.98 -19.11 -5.44
CA HIS A 994 -30.50 -20.40 -5.89
C HIS A 994 -30.67 -20.52 -7.41
N TYR A 995 -29.57 -20.75 -8.12
CA TYR A 995 -29.54 -20.88 -9.57
C TYR A 995 -29.02 -22.25 -9.96
N ALA A 996 -29.80 -23.00 -10.74
CA ALA A 996 -29.42 -24.25 -11.38
C ALA A 996 -29.58 -24.12 -12.90
N GLY A 997 -28.49 -24.23 -13.66
CA GLY A 997 -28.51 -24.02 -15.11
C GLY A 997 -27.13 -23.90 -15.74
N HIS A 998 -27.03 -23.36 -16.95
CA HIS A 998 -25.73 -23.11 -17.61
C HIS A 998 -25.13 -21.75 -17.25
N GLY A 999 -23.80 -21.66 -17.26
CA GLY A 999 -23.06 -20.40 -17.23
C GLY A 999 -22.07 -20.30 -18.40
N ASP A 1000 -21.83 -19.09 -18.90
CA ASP A 1000 -20.83 -18.80 -19.94
C ASP A 1000 -19.94 -17.62 -19.51
N PHE A 1001 -18.69 -17.58 -19.98
CA PHE A 1001 -17.77 -16.46 -19.69
C PHE A 1001 -16.59 -16.33 -20.65
N ASP A 1002 -16.30 -15.07 -20.96
CA ASP A 1002 -15.20 -14.65 -21.83
C ASP A 1002 -14.16 -13.84 -21.04
N ALA A 1003 -12.95 -14.36 -20.91
CA ALA A 1003 -11.85 -13.68 -20.23
C ALA A 1003 -11.42 -12.36 -20.91
N LYS A 1004 -11.73 -12.17 -22.19
CA LYS A 1004 -11.39 -10.96 -22.97
C LYS A 1004 -12.45 -9.86 -22.86
N ASP A 1005 -13.70 -10.22 -22.59
CA ASP A 1005 -14.80 -9.28 -22.31
C ASP A 1005 -15.68 -9.75 -21.13
N PRO A 1006 -15.17 -9.67 -19.88
CA PRO A 1006 -15.90 -10.12 -18.70
C PRO A 1006 -17.20 -9.32 -18.43
N SER A 1007 -17.33 -8.12 -19.00
CA SER A 1007 -18.48 -7.23 -18.80
C SER A 1007 -19.62 -7.46 -19.79
N GLY A 1008 -19.33 -8.03 -20.96
CA GLY A 1008 -20.29 -8.21 -22.05
C GLY A 1008 -20.63 -9.66 -22.38
N ARG A 1009 -19.83 -10.63 -21.91
CA ARG A 1009 -19.96 -12.05 -22.29
C ARG A 1009 -19.75 -13.03 -21.14
N SER A 1010 -20.06 -12.61 -19.91
CA SER A 1010 -19.97 -13.45 -18.72
C SER A 1010 -21.23 -13.37 -17.88
N GLY A 1011 -21.91 -14.50 -17.68
CA GLY A 1011 -23.20 -14.53 -17.01
C GLY A 1011 -23.90 -15.89 -16.99
N TRP A 1012 -25.14 -15.90 -16.48
CA TRP A 1012 -26.00 -17.07 -16.49
C TRP A 1012 -26.78 -17.16 -17.80
N GLN A 1013 -26.92 -18.36 -18.35
CA GLN A 1013 -27.52 -18.59 -19.66
C GLN A 1013 -29.06 -18.65 -19.57
N PHE A 1014 -29.73 -17.76 -20.31
CA PHE A 1014 -31.18 -17.77 -20.49
C PHE A 1014 -31.53 -17.95 -21.98
N LYS A 1015 -32.77 -18.34 -22.27
CA LYS A 1015 -33.32 -18.19 -23.62
C LYS A 1015 -33.35 -16.71 -24.00
N GLY A 1016 -32.65 -16.35 -25.07
CA GLY A 1016 -32.51 -14.97 -25.55
C GLY A 1016 -31.20 -14.27 -25.15
N GLY A 1017 -30.31 -14.90 -24.38
CA GLY A 1017 -28.96 -14.37 -24.12
C GLY A 1017 -28.39 -14.71 -22.74
N LEU A 1018 -27.30 -14.03 -22.36
CA LEU A 1018 -26.68 -14.15 -21.04
C LEU A 1018 -27.21 -13.05 -20.11
N LEU A 1019 -27.56 -13.42 -18.88
CA LEU A 1019 -27.78 -12.47 -17.79
C LEU A 1019 -26.41 -12.10 -17.22
N THR A 1020 -25.87 -10.95 -17.63
CA THR A 1020 -24.52 -10.51 -17.28
C THR A 1020 -24.51 -9.50 -16.12
N ALA A 1021 -23.31 -9.15 -15.66
CA ALA A 1021 -23.10 -8.10 -14.67
C ALA A 1021 -23.67 -6.72 -15.06
N ARG A 1022 -23.91 -6.48 -16.35
CA ARG A 1022 -24.50 -5.25 -16.88
C ARG A 1022 -25.98 -5.14 -16.57
N GLU A 1023 -26.73 -6.23 -16.71
CA GLU A 1023 -28.15 -6.24 -16.39
C GLU A 1023 -28.37 -6.12 -14.88
N LEU A 1024 -27.47 -6.71 -14.08
CA LEU A 1024 -27.45 -6.60 -12.62
C LEU A 1024 -27.12 -5.18 -12.09
N GLU A 1025 -26.74 -4.21 -12.95
CA GLU A 1025 -26.59 -2.79 -12.57
C GLU A 1025 -27.87 -2.15 -12.04
N ARG A 1026 -29.02 -2.71 -12.42
CA ARG A 1026 -30.34 -2.13 -12.18
C ARG A 1026 -31.02 -2.68 -10.94
N VAL A 1027 -30.35 -3.54 -10.16
CA VAL A 1027 -30.88 -4.18 -8.95
C VAL A 1027 -30.46 -3.39 -7.71
N ASP A 1028 -31.43 -2.83 -6.98
CA ASP A 1028 -31.18 -1.98 -5.80
C ASP A 1028 -30.88 -2.78 -4.51
N LEU A 1029 -31.43 -4.00 -4.39
CA LEU A 1029 -31.28 -4.87 -3.21
C LEU A 1029 -30.72 -6.24 -3.63
N ALA A 1030 -29.44 -6.48 -3.37
CA ALA A 1030 -28.78 -7.75 -3.68
C ALA A 1030 -29.10 -8.86 -2.65
N PRO A 1031 -29.19 -10.13 -3.10
CA PRO A 1031 -29.31 -11.28 -2.21
C PRO A 1031 -28.13 -11.41 -1.22
N ARG A 1032 -28.39 -11.95 -0.02
CA ARG A 1032 -27.35 -12.14 1.01
C ARG A 1032 -26.49 -13.37 0.74
N LEU A 1033 -27.09 -14.40 0.16
CA LEU A 1033 -26.44 -15.63 -0.26
C LEU A 1033 -26.89 -15.98 -1.67
N VAL A 1034 -25.93 -16.15 -2.57
CA VAL A 1034 -26.13 -16.74 -3.89
C VAL A 1034 -25.53 -18.14 -3.88
N VAL A 1035 -26.31 -19.15 -4.26
CA VAL A 1035 -25.85 -20.53 -4.49
C VAL A 1035 -26.10 -20.84 -5.97
N ALA A 1036 -25.03 -20.97 -6.73
CA ALA A 1036 -25.08 -21.19 -8.16
C ALA A 1036 -24.49 -22.56 -8.51
N ASN A 1037 -25.38 -23.53 -8.75
CA ASN A 1037 -25.04 -24.81 -9.35
C ASN A 1037 -25.13 -24.64 -10.87
N ALA A 1038 -24.16 -23.90 -11.39
CA ALA A 1038 -24.08 -23.60 -12.81
C ALA A 1038 -23.12 -24.57 -13.50
N CYS A 1039 -23.57 -25.32 -14.50
CA CYS A 1039 -22.69 -26.05 -15.40
C CYS A 1039 -21.98 -25.05 -16.31
N LEU A 1040 -20.67 -24.86 -16.07
CA LEU A 1040 -19.85 -23.86 -16.74
C LEU A 1040 -19.23 -24.48 -18.00
N SER A 1041 -19.80 -24.22 -19.17
CA SER A 1041 -19.32 -24.79 -20.43
C SER A 1041 -18.67 -23.71 -21.29
N GLY A 1042 -17.33 -23.60 -21.26
CA GLY A 1042 -16.55 -22.80 -22.22
C GLY A 1042 -16.65 -23.27 -23.70
N LEU A 1043 -17.64 -24.13 -24.00
CA LEU A 1043 -17.87 -24.79 -25.27
C LEU A 1043 -18.93 -24.10 -26.14
N ILE A 1044 -19.85 -23.31 -25.57
CA ILE A 1044 -20.96 -22.72 -26.34
C ILE A 1044 -20.46 -21.60 -27.27
N SER A 1045 -19.53 -20.75 -26.82
CA SER A 1045 -18.91 -19.71 -27.67
C SER A 1045 -18.04 -20.25 -28.82
N ASN A 1046 -17.58 -21.51 -28.76
CA ASN A 1046 -16.70 -22.09 -29.79
C ASN A 1046 -17.45 -22.77 -30.96
N LYS A 1047 -18.76 -23.01 -30.86
CA LYS A 1047 -19.54 -23.57 -31.99
C LYS A 1047 -20.01 -22.53 -33.01
N LEU A 1048 -19.95 -21.24 -32.69
CA LEU A 1048 -20.42 -20.14 -33.56
C LEU A 1048 -19.30 -19.40 -34.31
N ALA A 1049 -18.02 -19.65 -34.02
CA ALA A 1049 -16.89 -19.01 -34.69
C ALA A 1049 -15.88 -20.06 -35.19
N GLY A 1050 -15.88 -20.32 -36.50
CA GLY A 1050 -14.98 -21.28 -37.17
C GLY A 1050 -13.50 -20.87 -37.21
N ALA A 1051 -12.88 -20.61 -36.06
CA ALA A 1051 -11.45 -20.30 -35.95
C ALA A 1051 -10.79 -21.04 -34.77
N ARG A 1052 -9.56 -21.53 -35.01
CA ARG A 1052 -8.72 -22.32 -34.10
C ARG A 1052 -8.84 -21.91 -32.62
N ALA A 1053 -9.40 -22.81 -31.82
CA ALA A 1053 -9.65 -22.66 -30.40
C ALA A 1053 -8.36 -22.44 -29.60
N THR A 1054 -8.29 -21.32 -28.88
CA THR A 1054 -7.43 -21.19 -27.70
C THR A 1054 -8.33 -21.47 -26.50
N GLN A 1055 -8.13 -22.60 -25.83
CA GLN A 1055 -8.96 -23.06 -24.70
C GLN A 1055 -9.00 -22.00 -23.58
N CYS A 1056 -10.17 -21.38 -23.33
CA CYS A 1056 -10.44 -20.77 -22.03
C CYS A 1056 -10.58 -21.91 -21.01
N LEU A 1057 -10.01 -21.76 -19.82
CA LEU A 1057 -10.03 -22.77 -18.78
C LEU A 1057 -11.24 -22.55 -17.88
N ASP A 1058 -11.94 -23.63 -17.50
CA ASP A 1058 -13.09 -23.56 -16.58
C ASP A 1058 -12.72 -22.91 -15.22
N ALA A 1059 -11.44 -22.98 -14.83
CA ALA A 1059 -10.87 -22.34 -13.64
C ALA A 1059 -10.82 -20.79 -13.67
N ASP A 1060 -10.93 -20.14 -14.83
CA ASP A 1060 -10.90 -18.67 -14.95
C ASP A 1060 -12.24 -18.00 -14.59
N LEU A 1061 -13.31 -18.80 -14.49
CA LEU A 1061 -14.68 -18.35 -14.70
C LEU A 1061 -15.39 -17.93 -13.41
N LEU A 1062 -15.31 -18.80 -12.40
CA LEU A 1062 -15.95 -18.61 -11.10
C LEU A 1062 -15.44 -17.37 -10.33
N PRO A 1063 -14.12 -17.06 -10.31
CA PRO A 1063 -13.62 -15.83 -9.71
C PRO A 1063 -14.16 -14.55 -10.39
N GLY A 1064 -14.36 -14.61 -11.71
CA GLY A 1064 -14.89 -13.51 -12.49
C GLY A 1064 -16.36 -13.23 -12.19
N LEU A 1065 -17.20 -14.27 -12.18
CA LEU A 1065 -18.62 -14.15 -11.85
C LEU A 1065 -18.83 -13.72 -10.39
N ALA A 1066 -18.07 -14.31 -9.45
CA ALA A 1066 -18.11 -13.92 -8.05
C ALA A 1066 -17.73 -12.44 -7.84
N ASP A 1067 -16.68 -11.93 -8.51
CA ASP A 1067 -16.28 -10.51 -8.43
C ASP A 1067 -17.40 -9.56 -8.89
N GLU A 1068 -18.13 -9.92 -9.95
CA GLU A 1068 -19.24 -9.11 -10.44
C GLU A 1068 -20.42 -9.08 -9.45
N PHE A 1069 -20.76 -10.20 -8.82
CA PHE A 1069 -21.79 -10.23 -7.77
C PHE A 1069 -21.36 -9.45 -6.52
N PHE A 1070 -20.09 -9.48 -6.12
CA PHE A 1070 -19.58 -8.65 -5.01
C PHE A 1070 -19.67 -7.15 -5.33
N ARG A 1071 -19.43 -6.72 -6.58
CA ARG A 1071 -19.65 -5.31 -6.96
C ARG A 1071 -21.10 -4.86 -6.75
N ARG A 1072 -22.07 -5.76 -6.73
CA ARG A 1072 -23.49 -5.47 -6.50
C ARG A 1072 -23.91 -5.61 -5.03
N GLY A 1073 -22.99 -5.95 -4.14
CA GLY A 1073 -23.25 -6.03 -2.70
C GLY A 1073 -23.76 -7.38 -2.21
N VAL A 1074 -23.71 -8.43 -3.05
CA VAL A 1074 -23.83 -9.82 -2.59
C VAL A 1074 -22.71 -10.10 -1.58
N ARG A 1075 -23.03 -10.74 -0.47
CA ARG A 1075 -22.07 -10.97 0.63
C ARG A 1075 -21.43 -12.34 0.61
N ASN A 1076 -22.17 -13.33 0.11
CA ASN A 1076 -21.69 -14.69 0.00
C ASN A 1076 -22.12 -15.28 -1.33
N TYR A 1077 -21.15 -15.84 -2.04
CA TYR A 1077 -21.35 -16.53 -3.30
C TYR A 1077 -20.77 -17.94 -3.17
N VAL A 1078 -21.61 -18.94 -3.39
CA VAL A 1078 -21.22 -20.35 -3.50
C VAL A 1078 -21.41 -20.75 -4.96
N GLY A 1079 -20.37 -21.30 -5.58
CA GLY A 1079 -20.46 -21.81 -6.94
C GLY A 1079 -19.48 -22.95 -7.19
N THR A 1080 -19.63 -23.57 -8.35
CA THR A 1080 -18.84 -24.72 -8.78
C THR A 1080 -17.81 -24.31 -9.84
N ALA A 1081 -16.62 -24.92 -9.77
CA ALA A 1081 -15.52 -24.61 -10.67
C ALA A 1081 -15.50 -25.46 -11.96
N TRP A 1082 -16.32 -26.52 -12.01
CA TRP A 1082 -16.54 -27.37 -13.18
C TRP A 1082 -17.96 -27.97 -13.12
N GLU A 1083 -18.30 -28.79 -14.13
CA GLU A 1083 -19.61 -29.42 -14.27
C GLU A 1083 -20.00 -30.30 -13.07
N VAL A 1084 -21.30 -30.33 -12.77
CA VAL A 1084 -21.85 -30.91 -11.55
C VAL A 1084 -22.85 -31.99 -11.93
N ASP A 1085 -22.73 -33.18 -11.34
CA ASP A 1085 -23.76 -34.22 -11.45
C ASP A 1085 -25.06 -33.79 -10.75
N ASP A 1086 -26.21 -34.06 -11.37
CA ASP A 1086 -27.55 -33.71 -10.87
C ASP A 1086 -27.78 -34.18 -9.43
N LEU A 1087 -27.40 -35.42 -9.12
CA LEU A 1087 -27.64 -36.02 -7.80
C LEU A 1087 -26.67 -35.46 -6.77
N GLY A 1088 -25.43 -35.16 -7.18
CA GLY A 1088 -24.45 -34.45 -6.38
C GLY A 1088 -24.86 -33.01 -6.07
N ALA A 1089 -25.44 -32.29 -7.03
CA ALA A 1089 -25.97 -30.93 -6.84
C ALA A 1089 -27.09 -30.90 -5.79
N ILE A 1090 -28.05 -31.82 -5.88
CA ILE A 1090 -29.13 -31.98 -4.91
C ILE A 1090 -28.59 -32.34 -3.53
N GLU A 1091 -27.67 -33.32 -3.43
CA GLU A 1091 -27.08 -33.74 -2.15
C GLU A 1091 -26.33 -32.59 -1.47
N PHE A 1092 -25.56 -31.81 -2.25
CA PHE A 1092 -24.86 -30.62 -1.76
C PHE A 1092 -25.85 -29.57 -1.25
N SER A 1093 -26.80 -29.16 -2.09
CA SER A 1093 -27.78 -28.12 -1.77
C SER A 1093 -28.60 -28.50 -0.53
N ARG A 1094 -29.05 -29.75 -0.44
CA ARG A 1094 -29.76 -30.28 0.73
C ARG A 1094 -28.92 -30.22 2.00
N THR A 1095 -27.68 -30.69 1.95
CA THR A 1095 -26.78 -30.68 3.13
C THR A 1095 -26.45 -29.26 3.56
N LEU A 1096 -26.16 -28.37 2.61
CA LEU A 1096 -25.87 -26.97 2.85
C LEU A 1096 -27.03 -26.27 3.57
N TYR A 1097 -28.25 -26.32 3.00
CA TYR A 1097 -29.41 -25.66 3.59
C TYR A 1097 -29.87 -26.33 4.89
N THR A 1098 -29.70 -27.65 5.05
CA THR A 1098 -29.94 -28.33 6.34
C THR A 1098 -29.05 -27.77 7.43
N SER A 1099 -27.76 -27.62 7.18
CA SER A 1099 -26.85 -27.02 8.17
C SER A 1099 -27.20 -25.56 8.45
N LEU A 1100 -27.46 -24.74 7.42
CA LEU A 1100 -27.76 -23.32 7.60
C LEU A 1100 -29.08 -23.04 8.33
N LEU A 1101 -30.16 -23.72 7.93
CA LEU A 1101 -31.52 -23.38 8.38
C LEU A 1101 -31.99 -24.23 9.56
N MET A 1102 -31.64 -25.52 9.61
CA MET A 1102 -32.13 -26.44 10.64
C MET A 1102 -31.17 -26.53 11.83
N ARG A 1103 -29.86 -26.54 11.57
CA ARG A 1103 -28.83 -26.57 12.64
C ARG A 1103 -28.41 -25.19 13.13
N GLY A 1104 -28.65 -24.15 12.31
CA GLY A 1104 -28.18 -22.79 12.58
C GLY A 1104 -26.66 -22.68 12.49
N ASP A 1105 -26.03 -23.59 11.74
CA ASP A 1105 -24.58 -23.59 11.53
C ASP A 1105 -24.14 -22.36 10.72
N THR A 1106 -22.86 -22.00 10.85
CA THR A 1106 -22.26 -21.00 9.96
C THR A 1106 -22.13 -21.54 8.54
N LEU A 1107 -22.07 -20.65 7.54
CA LEU A 1107 -21.87 -21.02 6.15
C LEU A 1107 -20.58 -21.80 5.94
N GLY A 1108 -19.50 -21.46 6.64
CA GLY A 1108 -18.26 -22.22 6.60
C GLY A 1108 -18.42 -23.67 7.11
N ALA A 1109 -19.18 -23.86 8.19
CA ALA A 1109 -19.50 -25.18 8.71
C ALA A 1109 -20.43 -25.96 7.78
N ALA A 1110 -21.43 -25.29 7.19
CA ALA A 1110 -22.33 -25.88 6.20
C ALA A 1110 -21.59 -26.32 4.92
N MET A 1111 -20.67 -25.50 4.41
CA MET A 1111 -19.79 -25.85 3.29
C MET A 1111 -18.92 -27.06 3.61
N LEU A 1112 -18.32 -27.11 4.80
CA LEU A 1112 -17.51 -28.24 5.24
C LEU A 1112 -18.35 -29.53 5.35
N ALA A 1113 -19.56 -29.43 5.89
CA ALA A 1113 -20.50 -30.56 5.99
C ALA A 1113 -20.90 -31.07 4.60
N ALA A 1114 -21.27 -30.18 3.68
CA ALA A 1114 -21.66 -30.54 2.32
C ALA A 1114 -20.51 -31.18 1.53
N ARG A 1115 -19.28 -30.65 1.62
CA ARG A 1115 -18.09 -31.27 1.01
C ARG A 1115 -17.80 -32.66 1.58
N ARG A 1116 -18.00 -32.87 2.89
CA ARG A 1116 -17.83 -34.18 3.52
C ARG A 1116 -18.89 -35.18 3.07
N ALA A 1117 -20.15 -34.76 2.97
CA ALA A 1117 -21.23 -35.60 2.47
C ALA A 1117 -20.97 -36.10 1.03
N LEU A 1118 -20.47 -35.22 0.16
CA LEU A 1118 -20.04 -35.60 -1.18
C LEU A 1118 -18.84 -36.55 -1.17
N LYS A 1119 -17.83 -36.28 -0.33
CA LYS A 1119 -16.64 -37.13 -0.17
C LYS A 1119 -16.95 -38.51 0.40
N GLU A 1120 -17.96 -38.64 1.27
CA GLU A 1120 -18.42 -39.94 1.79
C GLU A 1120 -18.99 -40.84 0.69
N GLN A 1121 -19.50 -40.23 -0.38
CA GLN A 1121 -19.99 -40.89 -1.59
C GLN A 1121 -19.03 -40.69 -2.77
N GLU A 1122 -17.71 -40.62 -2.51
CA GLU A 1122 -16.69 -40.34 -3.55
C GLU A 1122 -16.72 -41.33 -4.72
N GLN A 1123 -17.11 -42.60 -4.51
CA GLN A 1123 -17.25 -43.57 -5.61
C GLN A 1123 -18.39 -43.22 -6.59
N ARG A 1124 -19.30 -42.34 -6.19
CA ARG A 1124 -20.44 -41.87 -6.97
C ARG A 1124 -20.23 -40.47 -7.53
N PHE A 1125 -19.55 -39.61 -6.78
CA PHE A 1125 -19.41 -38.18 -7.08
C PHE A 1125 -17.96 -37.73 -7.34
N ASP A 1126 -16.99 -38.64 -7.35
CA ASP A 1126 -15.58 -38.36 -7.62
C ASP A 1126 -15.04 -37.13 -6.85
N ALA A 1127 -14.40 -36.20 -7.57
CA ALA A 1127 -13.79 -34.99 -7.02
C ALA A 1127 -14.80 -33.85 -6.76
N LEU A 1128 -16.11 -34.07 -6.91
CA LEU A 1128 -17.13 -33.00 -6.93
C LEU A 1128 -17.11 -32.08 -5.70
N TRP A 1129 -16.75 -32.62 -4.53
CA TRP A 1129 -16.59 -31.83 -3.31
C TRP A 1129 -15.58 -30.68 -3.46
N ALA A 1130 -14.57 -30.83 -4.33
CA ALA A 1130 -13.53 -29.83 -4.60
C ALA A 1130 -13.97 -28.78 -5.64
N ALA A 1131 -15.07 -29.03 -6.38
CA ALA A 1131 -15.64 -28.08 -7.31
C ALA A 1131 -16.26 -26.88 -6.58
N TYR A 1132 -16.88 -27.14 -5.42
CA TYR A 1132 -17.60 -26.13 -4.65
C TYR A 1132 -16.67 -25.17 -3.94
N GLN A 1133 -16.73 -23.89 -4.30
CA GLN A 1133 -15.97 -22.81 -3.70
C GLN A 1133 -16.90 -21.80 -3.04
N HIS A 1134 -16.49 -21.30 -1.87
CA HIS A 1134 -17.21 -20.25 -1.14
C HIS A 1134 -16.39 -18.97 -1.16
N TYR A 1135 -16.99 -17.91 -1.69
CA TYR A 1135 -16.48 -16.54 -1.59
C TYR A 1135 -17.34 -15.77 -0.58
N GLY A 1136 -16.72 -15.12 0.40
CA GLY A 1136 -17.43 -14.34 1.42
C GLY A 1136 -16.90 -14.55 2.85
N SER A 1137 -17.83 -14.65 3.82
CA SER A 1137 -17.48 -14.82 5.24
C SER A 1137 -17.83 -16.22 5.74
N PRO A 1138 -16.88 -17.00 6.31
CA PRO A 1138 -17.17 -18.33 6.83
C PRO A 1138 -18.08 -18.30 8.07
N GLY A 1139 -18.15 -17.16 8.77
CA GLY A 1139 -19.02 -16.96 9.94
C GLY A 1139 -20.44 -16.50 9.61
N PHE A 1140 -20.81 -16.38 8.32
CA PHE A 1140 -22.15 -15.95 7.94
C PHE A 1140 -23.21 -16.95 8.40
N THR A 1141 -24.31 -16.47 8.97
CA THR A 1141 -25.50 -17.26 9.34
C THR A 1141 -26.74 -16.67 8.69
N LEU A 1142 -27.72 -17.53 8.38
CA LEU A 1142 -29.07 -17.10 8.01
C LEU A 1142 -29.89 -16.95 9.31
N PRO A 1143 -30.57 -15.80 9.54
CA PRO A 1143 -31.34 -15.61 10.76
C PRO A 1143 -32.51 -16.60 10.80
N SER A 1144 -32.64 -17.35 11.89
CA SER A 1144 -33.69 -18.35 12.04
C SER A 1144 -35.01 -17.71 12.46
N SER A 1145 -36.12 -18.14 11.85
CA SER A 1145 -37.49 -17.69 12.16
C SER A 1145 -37.93 -17.99 13.60
N SER A 1146 -37.23 -18.88 14.31
CA SER A 1146 -37.60 -19.34 15.65
C SER A 1146 -36.96 -18.58 16.81
N SER A 1147 -35.81 -17.91 16.61
CA SER A 1147 -35.06 -17.28 17.72
C SER A 1147 -35.48 -15.83 18.01
N ASP A 1148 -35.93 -15.09 17.00
CA ASP A 1148 -36.35 -13.69 17.17
C ASP A 1148 -37.75 -13.54 17.78
N ALA A 1149 -38.64 -14.52 17.59
CA ALA A 1149 -39.97 -14.53 18.23
C ALA A 1149 -39.87 -14.71 19.76
N ALA A 1150 -38.93 -15.54 20.23
CA ALA A 1150 -38.68 -15.76 21.65
C ALA A 1150 -38.01 -14.54 22.31
N ASN A 1151 -37.05 -13.89 21.63
CA ASN A 1151 -36.39 -12.69 22.12
C ASN A 1151 -37.29 -11.44 22.09
N ALA A 1152 -38.20 -11.32 21.10
CA ALA A 1152 -39.20 -10.26 21.07
C ALA A 1152 -40.25 -10.40 22.19
N ALA A 1153 -40.65 -11.62 22.54
CA ALA A 1153 -41.55 -11.89 23.66
C ALA A 1153 -40.91 -11.59 25.03
N ALA A 1154 -39.61 -11.86 25.19
CA ALA A 1154 -38.84 -11.52 26.38
C ALA A 1154 -38.58 -10.01 26.52
N ALA A 1155 -38.43 -9.28 25.40
CA ALA A 1155 -38.30 -7.83 25.40
C ALA A 1155 -39.64 -7.11 25.72
N SER A 1156 -40.78 -7.73 25.38
CA SER A 1156 -42.12 -7.20 25.61
C SER A 1156 -42.61 -7.30 27.07
N THR A 1157 -41.92 -8.02 27.96
CA THR A 1157 -42.39 -8.28 29.33
C THR A 1157 -41.79 -7.39 30.41
N LYS A 1158 -40.94 -6.40 30.07
CA LYS A 1158 -40.50 -5.37 31.04
C LYS A 1158 -41.53 -4.24 31.14
N ARG A 1159 -42.33 -4.29 32.20
CA ARG A 1159 -43.31 -3.26 32.62
C ARG A 1159 -42.72 -1.83 32.60
N PRO A 1160 -43.48 -0.82 32.15
CA PRO A 1160 -43.05 0.58 32.23
C PRO A 1160 -43.21 1.09 33.67
N SER A 1161 -42.11 1.53 34.29
CA SER A 1161 -42.16 2.39 35.48
C SER A 1161 -42.26 3.86 35.07
N THR A 1162 -43.07 4.58 35.81
CA THR A 1162 -43.66 5.89 35.49
C THR A 1162 -42.68 7.07 35.47
N LYS A 1163 -42.91 7.98 34.51
CA LYS A 1163 -42.26 9.29 34.28
C LYS A 1163 -42.26 10.27 35.47
N ARG A 1164 -41.20 11.08 35.55
CA ARG A 1164 -41.18 12.56 35.74
C ARG A 1164 -39.83 13.04 35.15
N GLY A 1165 -39.69 14.00 34.24
CA GLY A 1165 -40.55 15.03 33.69
C GLY A 1165 -39.79 16.37 33.73
N ARG A 1166 -39.13 16.79 32.62
CA ARG A 1166 -38.81 18.20 32.38
C ARG A 1166 -38.71 18.49 30.88
N LYS A 1167 -39.40 19.58 30.48
CA LYS A 1167 -39.74 20.02 29.14
C LYS A 1167 -38.55 20.60 28.38
N GLU A 1168 -38.42 20.26 27.10
CA GLU A 1168 -37.76 21.07 26.08
C GLU A 1168 -38.82 21.89 25.33
N THR A 1169 -38.50 23.15 25.07
CA THR A 1169 -39.28 24.07 24.23
C THR A 1169 -38.49 24.36 22.96
N THR A 1170 -39.08 24.03 21.81
CA THR A 1170 -38.72 24.54 20.49
C THR A 1170 -39.16 25.99 20.32
N PRO A 1171 -38.54 26.74 19.39
CA PRO A 1171 -39.31 27.70 18.60
C PRO A 1171 -39.10 27.51 17.09
N ILE A 1172 -40.21 27.57 16.35
CA ILE A 1172 -40.29 27.77 14.90
C ILE A 1172 -40.60 29.25 14.62
N ALA A 1173 -40.22 29.65 13.40
CA ALA A 1173 -40.09 30.97 12.82
C ALA A 1173 -41.35 31.85 12.65
N THR A 1174 -41.00 33.12 12.35
CA THR A 1174 -41.62 34.15 11.48
C THR A 1174 -42.67 35.14 12.03
N PRO A 1175 -42.62 36.42 11.57
CA PRO A 1175 -43.24 37.57 12.22
C PRO A 1175 -44.49 38.07 11.48
N THR A 1176 -45.45 38.69 12.19
CA THR A 1176 -46.18 39.86 11.68
C THR A 1176 -47.04 40.56 12.76
N ALA A 1177 -46.83 41.88 12.84
CA ALA A 1177 -47.79 42.97 13.03
C ALA A 1177 -48.92 42.94 14.10
N GLN A 1178 -48.87 44.03 14.88
CA GLN A 1178 -49.96 44.94 15.27
C GLN A 1178 -50.88 44.65 16.49
N ARG A 1179 -50.64 45.52 17.49
CA ARG A 1179 -51.60 46.37 18.25
C ARG A 1179 -52.63 45.74 19.22
N ARG A 1180 -52.48 46.27 20.45
CA ARG A 1180 -53.49 46.81 21.39
C ARG A 1180 -54.16 45.87 22.40
N LYS A 1181 -53.76 46.14 23.65
CA LYS A 1181 -54.55 46.46 24.86
C LYS A 1181 -55.22 45.32 25.66
N SER A 1182 -54.90 45.44 26.96
CA SER A 1182 -55.73 45.34 28.16
C SER A 1182 -56.00 44.00 28.85
N SER A 1183 -55.69 44.07 30.15
CA SER A 1183 -56.40 43.50 31.32
C SER A 1183 -56.31 42.01 31.62
N GLN A 1184 -55.45 41.71 32.62
CA GLN A 1184 -55.72 40.87 33.80
C GLN A 1184 -57.17 40.93 34.33
N PRO A 1185 -57.63 40.10 35.31
CA PRO A 1185 -56.88 39.20 36.21
C PRO A 1185 -57.55 37.84 36.59
N LYS A 1186 -56.79 37.02 37.36
CA LYS A 1186 -57.15 36.19 38.55
C LYS A 1186 -58.33 35.17 38.40
N SER A 1187 -58.22 33.93 38.84
CA SER A 1187 -58.02 33.53 40.25
C SER A 1187 -57.90 31.99 40.32
N LYS A 1188 -56.91 31.47 41.07
CA LYS A 1188 -57.05 30.77 42.36
C LYS A 1188 -57.87 29.46 42.36
N ARG A 1189 -57.14 28.44 42.87
CA ARG A 1189 -57.42 27.62 44.05
C ARG A 1189 -57.86 26.17 43.83
N THR A 1190 -57.07 25.33 44.51
CA THR A 1190 -57.43 24.15 45.31
C THR A 1190 -57.90 22.90 44.57
N ALA A 1191 -57.65 21.67 45.03
CA ALA A 1191 -56.74 21.06 46.01
C ALA A 1191 -57.12 19.58 46.02
N ARG A 1192 -56.17 18.69 46.36
CA ARG A 1192 -56.40 17.34 46.96
C ARG A 1192 -57.20 16.35 46.08
N LYS A 1193 -56.90 15.05 45.96
CA LYS A 1193 -56.20 14.09 46.82
C LYS A 1193 -56.23 12.73 46.08
N LYS A 1194 -55.21 11.88 46.25
CA LYS A 1194 -55.23 10.39 46.19
C LYS A 1194 -55.62 9.76 44.83
N LYS A 1195 -54.87 8.83 44.23
CA LYS A 1195 -53.89 7.85 44.71
C LYS A 1195 -52.59 7.92 43.91
#